data_AF-A0A7W4GRF7-F1
#
_entry.id   AF-A0A7W4GRF7-F1
#
_cell.length_a   1.000
_cell.length_b   1.000
_cell.length_c   1.000
_cell.angle_alpha   90.00
_cell.angle_beta   90.00
_cell.angle_gamma   90.00
#
_symmetry.space_group_name_H-M   'P 1'
#
loop_
_entity.id
_entity.type
_entity.pdbx_description
1 polymer ?
#
loop_
_entity_poly.entity_id
_entity_poly.type
_entity_poly.pdbx_seq_one_letter_code
_entity_poly.pdbx_strand_id
1 'polypeptide(L)'
;MAGRGEAVGAPIERLARPVLAYADRLPVVAEDRGALVAQARVLLERFETDALRHGLPPQAVAAARGALALLLEDAGAANLALSGWQGAARSLGAIDSVALAEILRRGGPGLDPVRALIDDCLARIEARRQVLDRDLPAGWWGMVAVLVGAWIMVAVGWAFWVESTQGRALERIFQAELIAAGLDRDAVFPDLAARLDRVDLAARQVAAGMSEVRLRPWAGLTGRDAGRRAAATLAELRARHLPRVLGIAIGMALASEGEPAAAYDTVRAWSVLSGAMDWHPSWLAGWAEDRAAAQPVLTGLAPHVLALLTRPETKIPGPDAELLAQARDLAAEAPEPVRAYLELSRSPQAAALPAWSPLDAVPALGTIAERRSGRAIGTPLPGLYTAAGWDMAASRGAGLAVEAARRAAERLFSDPLLVANDSPDQVMALLQAATLDRWEAWLADLRLRSFDDRRRAVLVSGALAQPDSPLKALIAEVWRQAGGTDRTRPHPLQLAIAVRFGPEIQYVETGRIARIAARFAELNVALGAMDSDAADAQRRLLTAQGRVRSIEALRDAPPLIGRLVEDTFAESTAAEVSDLTNPVTRAWQTQVLPLCASALAGRFPFSEGPDADPAAVAALLGPGGGIDRFLGAHADLLDREAASWRWKPEARLAGLDPDSAVFLQHALAVGAALAPGARITAAALAERGRATLVLGGQGGPLGAAGENLLLDWPGPRAAEGISVDFSTPEGAARLEQPGPWGLLRLLSPLRLRERDGGLRFLIDLRIGGARLFLEMTFDRPANPLSTRQLARGLACPQVL
;
A
#
# COMPACT_ATOMS: atom_id res chain seq x y z
N MET A 1 12.60 112.87 6.35
CA MET A 1 11.47 111.98 6.69
C MET A 1 12.04 110.67 7.22
N ALA A 2 12.47 110.73 8.48
CA ALA A 2 12.99 109.64 9.28
C ALA A 2 12.66 110.06 10.72
N GLY A 3 12.03 109.19 11.51
CA GLY A 3 11.69 109.49 12.91
C GLY A 3 10.22 109.23 13.26
N ARG A 4 9.93 107.98 13.67
CA ARG A 4 8.88 107.62 14.65
C ARG A 4 8.83 106.10 14.98
N GLY A 5 9.96 105.39 14.97
CA GLY A 5 10.01 103.95 15.27
C GLY A 5 10.59 103.58 16.65
N GLU A 6 11.42 104.43 17.25
CA GLU A 6 12.23 104.05 18.44
C GLU A 6 11.52 104.21 19.80
N ALA A 7 10.27 104.68 19.86
CA ALA A 7 9.59 104.93 21.13
C ALA A 7 8.66 103.78 21.63
N VAL A 8 8.47 102.68 20.88
CA VAL A 8 7.54 101.59 21.26
C VAL A 8 8.23 100.22 21.50
N GLY A 9 9.51 100.06 21.16
CA GLY A 9 10.28 98.83 21.43
C GLY A 9 10.74 98.65 22.88
N ALA A 10 11.21 99.72 23.54
CA ALA A 10 11.70 99.68 24.93
C ALA A 10 10.66 99.35 26.03
N PRO A 11 9.34 99.53 25.87
CA PRO A 11 8.36 99.05 26.85
C PRO A 11 8.08 97.53 26.76
N ILE A 12 8.05 96.92 25.56
CA ILE A 12 7.60 95.52 25.39
C ILE A 12 8.60 94.52 25.99
N GLU A 13 9.90 94.70 25.73
CA GLU A 13 10.94 93.83 26.31
C GLU A 13 10.98 93.91 27.84
N ARG A 14 10.70 95.10 28.41
CA ARG A 14 10.59 95.27 29.87
C ARG A 14 9.37 94.54 30.44
N LEU A 15 8.24 94.55 29.73
CA LEU A 15 7.03 93.83 30.12
C LEU A 15 7.22 92.31 30.01
N ALA A 16 7.95 91.81 29.01
CA ALA A 16 8.19 90.38 28.80
C ALA A 16 9.31 89.80 29.69
N ARG A 17 10.21 90.64 30.21
CA ARG A 17 11.38 90.22 31.02
C ARG A 17 11.06 89.25 32.18
N PRO A 18 9.97 89.41 32.95
CA PRO A 18 9.62 88.46 34.01
C PRO A 18 9.30 87.06 33.47
N VAL A 19 8.66 86.97 32.30
CA VAL A 19 8.28 85.71 31.66
C VAL A 19 9.52 85.02 31.07
N LEU A 20 10.39 85.79 30.41
CA LEU A 20 11.65 85.27 29.85
C LEU A 20 12.59 84.75 30.95
N ALA A 21 12.74 85.49 32.05
CA ALA A 21 13.56 85.06 33.18
C ALA A 21 13.01 83.79 33.86
N TYR A 22 11.69 83.62 33.85
CA TYR A 22 11.04 82.40 34.34
C TYR A 22 11.28 81.21 33.40
N ALA A 23 11.20 81.43 32.09
CA ALA A 23 11.53 80.41 31.07
C ALA A 23 12.98 79.93 31.13
N ASP A 24 13.92 80.83 31.46
CA ASP A 24 15.34 80.46 31.61
C ASP A 24 15.60 79.64 32.89
N ARG A 25 14.77 79.77 33.93
CA ARG A 25 14.88 78.98 35.18
C ARG A 25 14.19 77.62 35.10
N LEU A 26 13.08 77.51 34.37
CA LEU A 26 12.25 76.30 34.28
C LEU A 26 13.02 74.97 34.08
N PRO A 27 14.07 74.91 33.23
CA PRO A 27 14.82 73.67 32.99
C PRO A 27 15.53 73.10 34.24
N VAL A 28 15.75 73.90 35.28
CA VAL A 28 16.61 73.55 36.44
C VAL A 28 15.83 73.54 37.77
N VAL A 29 14.57 73.97 37.78
CA VAL A 29 13.76 74.05 39.02
C VAL A 29 13.18 72.68 39.40
N ALA A 30 13.19 72.39 40.70
CA ALA A 30 12.63 71.17 41.30
C ALA A 30 11.49 71.51 42.26
N GLU A 31 10.39 72.03 41.72
CA GLU A 31 9.17 72.40 42.47
C GLU A 31 7.94 71.66 41.92
N ASP A 32 6.81 71.75 42.63
CA ASP A 32 5.56 71.13 42.19
C ASP A 32 5.10 71.69 40.82
N ARG A 33 4.80 70.77 39.91
CA ARG A 33 4.37 71.08 38.54
C ARG A 33 3.12 71.97 38.51
N GLY A 34 2.17 71.74 39.42
CA GLY A 34 0.93 72.51 39.49
C GLY A 34 1.19 73.97 39.87
N ALA A 35 2.04 74.19 40.87
CA ALA A 35 2.49 75.52 41.26
C ALA A 35 3.24 76.25 40.13
N LEU A 36 4.12 75.56 39.41
CA LEU A 36 4.90 76.14 38.31
C LEU A 36 4.03 76.56 37.12
N VAL A 37 3.00 75.77 36.77
CA VAL A 37 2.04 76.13 35.71
C VAL A 37 1.12 77.28 36.16
N ALA A 38 0.69 77.29 37.42
CA ALA A 38 -0.12 78.39 37.96
C ALA A 38 0.66 79.72 37.92
N GLN A 39 1.94 79.69 38.31
CA GLN A 39 2.82 80.86 38.26
C GLN A 39 3.10 81.32 36.82
N ALA A 40 3.33 80.39 35.89
CA ALA A 40 3.46 80.69 34.46
C ALA A 40 2.22 81.44 33.93
N ARG A 41 1.02 81.00 34.30
CA ARG A 41 -0.25 81.62 33.89
C ARG A 41 -0.39 83.05 34.41
N VAL A 42 -0.11 83.25 35.70
CA VAL A 42 -0.14 84.59 36.33
C VAL A 42 0.81 85.56 35.63
N LEU A 43 2.02 85.10 35.26
CA LEU A 43 2.99 85.93 34.56
C LEU A 43 2.54 86.30 33.13
N LEU A 44 1.91 85.36 32.41
CA LEU A 44 1.35 85.62 31.07
C LEU A 44 0.13 86.55 31.11
N GLU A 45 -0.78 86.38 32.08
CA GLU A 45 -1.94 87.26 32.28
C GLU A 45 -1.52 88.68 32.67
N ARG A 46 -0.50 88.80 33.52
CA ARG A 46 0.08 90.10 33.89
C ARG A 46 0.69 90.80 32.68
N PHE A 47 1.46 90.06 31.86
CA PHE A 47 2.02 90.59 30.62
C PHE A 47 0.93 91.09 29.67
N GLU A 48 -0.13 90.30 29.44
CA GLU A 48 -1.24 90.69 28.57
C GLU A 48 -1.96 91.95 29.07
N THR A 49 -2.23 92.02 30.37
CA THR A 49 -2.91 93.16 30.99
C THR A 49 -2.08 94.43 30.89
N ASP A 50 -0.77 94.35 31.18
CA ASP A 50 0.12 95.50 31.14
C ASP A 50 0.41 95.93 29.68
N ALA A 51 0.50 94.97 28.75
CA ALA A 51 0.66 95.24 27.31
C ALA A 51 -0.53 96.00 26.71
N LEU A 52 -1.76 95.61 27.05
CA LEU A 52 -2.97 96.33 26.62
C LEU A 52 -3.05 97.75 27.23
N ARG A 53 -2.68 97.92 28.50
CA ARG A 53 -2.64 99.25 29.16
C ARG A 53 -1.62 100.19 28.51
N HIS A 54 -0.53 99.66 27.96
CA HIS A 54 0.48 100.44 27.25
C HIS A 54 0.13 100.72 25.77
N GLY A 55 -1.10 100.41 25.34
CA GLY A 55 -1.64 100.82 24.03
C GLY A 55 -1.27 99.89 22.87
N LEU A 56 -0.87 98.65 23.15
CA LEU A 56 -0.56 97.68 22.10
C LEU A 56 -1.83 97.14 21.43
N PRO A 57 -1.82 96.94 20.10
CA PRO A 57 -2.99 96.42 19.40
C PRO A 57 -3.31 94.99 19.90
N PRO A 58 -4.59 94.64 20.12
CA PRO A 58 -4.98 93.36 20.74
C PRO A 58 -4.42 92.12 20.02
N GLN A 59 -4.36 92.19 18.68
CA GLN A 59 -3.76 91.12 17.86
C GLN A 59 -2.27 90.90 18.13
N ALA A 60 -1.51 91.96 18.43
CA ALA A 60 -0.09 91.87 18.74
C ALA A 60 0.13 91.34 20.15
N VAL A 61 -0.72 91.70 21.11
CA VAL A 61 -0.68 91.15 22.47
C VAL A 61 -0.96 89.65 22.47
N ALA A 62 -1.96 89.20 21.70
CA ALA A 62 -2.30 87.78 21.58
C ALA A 62 -1.14 86.97 20.96
N ALA A 63 -0.52 87.47 19.89
CA ALA A 63 0.64 86.82 19.27
C ALA A 63 1.86 86.78 20.20
N ALA A 64 2.13 87.87 20.93
CA ALA A 64 3.21 87.97 21.92
C ALA A 64 3.03 86.96 23.06
N ARG A 65 1.82 86.91 23.61
CA ARG A 65 1.45 85.98 24.69
C ARG A 65 1.59 84.53 24.23
N GLY A 66 1.11 84.23 23.02
CA GLY A 66 1.23 82.89 22.42
C GLY A 66 2.68 82.45 22.23
N ALA A 67 3.57 83.36 21.80
CA ALA A 67 5.00 83.12 21.65
C ALA A 67 5.69 82.85 23.00
N LEU A 68 5.38 83.65 24.02
CA LEU A 68 5.93 83.47 25.38
C LEU A 68 5.41 82.19 26.04
N ALA A 69 4.14 81.82 25.81
CA ALA A 69 3.58 80.56 26.27
C ALA A 69 4.27 79.35 25.60
N LEU A 70 4.54 79.42 24.29
CA LEU A 70 5.28 78.39 23.57
C LEU A 70 6.71 78.21 24.11
N LEU A 71 7.41 79.31 24.42
CA LEU A 71 8.74 79.27 25.01
C LEU A 71 8.74 78.59 26.40
N LEU A 72 7.70 78.82 27.21
CA LEU A 72 7.54 78.16 28.52
C LEU A 72 7.20 76.68 28.40
N GLU A 73 6.40 76.30 27.40
CA GLU A 73 6.12 74.88 27.11
C GLU A 73 7.40 74.13 26.75
N ASP A 74 8.19 74.67 25.81
CA ASP A 74 9.47 74.09 25.38
C ASP A 74 10.49 74.05 26.54
N ALA A 75 10.59 75.12 27.33
CA ALA A 75 11.51 75.19 28.45
C ALA A 75 11.23 74.16 29.56
N GLY A 76 9.97 73.91 29.89
CA GLY A 76 9.63 72.88 30.89
C GLY A 76 9.71 71.46 30.32
N ALA A 77 9.51 71.27 29.01
CA ALA A 77 9.71 69.97 28.36
C ALA A 77 11.19 69.52 28.41
N ALA A 78 12.12 70.47 28.46
CA ALA A 78 13.54 70.19 28.65
C ALA A 78 13.91 69.70 30.06
N ASN A 79 13.01 69.83 31.05
CA ASN A 79 13.25 69.37 32.42
C ASN A 79 12.75 67.94 32.63
N LEU A 80 13.66 66.97 32.72
CA LEU A 80 13.34 65.55 32.92
C LEU A 80 12.61 65.26 34.24
N ALA A 81 12.70 66.15 35.24
CA ALA A 81 12.01 65.98 36.52
C ALA A 81 10.50 66.32 36.44
N LEU A 82 10.07 67.06 35.41
CA LEU A 82 8.68 67.50 35.24
C LEU A 82 7.88 66.55 34.34
N SER A 83 7.74 65.28 34.77
CA SER A 83 6.95 64.30 34.02
C SER A 83 5.50 64.78 33.81
N GLY A 84 5.02 64.72 32.57
CA GLY A 84 3.68 65.21 32.18
C GLY A 84 3.54 66.74 32.09
N TRP A 85 4.64 67.50 32.09
CA TRP A 85 4.64 68.97 31.88
C TRP A 85 3.83 69.39 30.65
N GLN A 86 4.08 68.74 29.50
CA GLN A 86 3.40 69.05 28.24
C GLN A 86 1.87 68.97 28.35
N GLY A 87 1.33 68.08 29.18
CA GLY A 87 -0.12 67.98 29.39
C GLY A 87 -0.68 69.14 30.23
N ALA A 88 0.03 69.52 31.30
CA ALA A 88 -0.37 70.61 32.19
C ALA A 88 -0.20 71.99 31.54
N ALA A 89 0.85 72.16 30.74
CA ALA A 89 1.23 73.42 30.11
C ALA A 89 0.31 73.82 28.93
N ARG A 90 -0.47 72.88 28.34
CA ARG A 90 -1.49 73.20 27.32
C ARG A 90 -2.46 74.30 27.74
N SER A 91 -2.71 74.41 29.04
CA SER A 91 -3.58 75.43 29.63
C SER A 91 -3.00 76.85 29.59
N LEU A 92 -1.74 77.03 29.15
CA LEU A 92 -1.09 78.32 28.97
C LEU A 92 -1.46 78.99 27.64
N GLY A 93 -2.02 78.22 26.70
CA GLY A 93 -2.50 78.73 25.41
C GLY A 93 -1.38 79.02 24.42
N ALA A 94 -0.35 78.16 24.36
CA ALA A 94 0.71 78.28 23.37
C ALA A 94 0.17 78.15 21.94
N ILE A 95 0.72 78.95 21.04
CA ILE A 95 0.45 78.86 19.61
C ILE A 95 1.58 78.05 18.99
N ASP A 96 1.26 77.07 18.13
CA ASP A 96 2.26 76.26 17.42
C ASP A 96 3.26 77.14 16.65
N SER A 97 4.53 76.73 16.58
CA SER A 97 5.59 77.55 15.98
C SER A 97 5.34 77.85 14.49
N VAL A 98 4.73 76.90 13.76
CA VAL A 98 4.36 77.09 12.34
C VAL A 98 3.22 78.09 12.21
N ALA A 99 2.20 77.98 13.07
CA ALA A 99 1.09 78.93 13.12
C ALA A 99 1.56 80.33 13.51
N LEU A 100 2.51 80.45 14.44
CA LEU A 100 3.09 81.72 14.86
C LEU A 100 3.92 82.38 13.74
N ALA A 101 4.72 81.59 13.02
CA ALA A 101 5.43 82.05 11.83
C ALA A 101 4.48 82.50 10.71
N GLU A 102 3.34 81.81 10.54
CA GLU A 102 2.29 82.22 9.60
C GLU A 102 1.62 83.54 10.02
N ILE A 103 1.34 83.73 11.32
CA ILE A 103 0.78 84.96 11.88
C ILE A 103 1.74 86.14 11.65
N LEU A 104 3.05 85.96 11.85
CA LEU A 104 4.06 86.97 11.56
C LEU A 104 4.13 87.33 10.07
N ARG A 105 3.94 86.34 9.19
CA ARG A 105 3.98 86.55 7.72
C ARG A 105 2.74 87.27 7.19
N ARG A 106 1.56 87.01 7.79
CA ARG A 106 0.28 87.60 7.36
C ARG A 106 -0.08 88.89 8.08
N GLY A 107 0.33 89.06 9.33
CA GLY A 107 0.06 90.25 10.12
C GLY A 107 1.02 91.38 9.72
N GLY A 108 0.50 92.35 8.97
CA GLY A 108 1.23 93.52 8.50
C GLY A 108 1.67 94.48 9.63
N PRO A 109 1.75 95.81 9.40
CA PRO A 109 2.44 96.75 10.30
C PRO A 109 1.87 96.83 11.74
N GLY A 110 0.72 96.22 12.01
CA GLY A 110 0.15 96.09 13.36
C GLY A 110 0.87 95.09 14.28
N LEU A 111 1.76 94.23 13.77
CA LEU A 111 2.58 93.31 14.59
C LEU A 111 4.03 93.79 14.78
N ASP A 112 4.42 94.87 14.08
CA ASP A 112 5.79 95.41 14.13
C ASP A 112 6.32 95.66 15.55
N PRO A 113 5.52 96.13 16.54
CA PRO A 113 6.03 96.35 17.89
C PRO A 113 6.52 95.08 18.60
N VAL A 114 5.94 93.92 18.31
CA VAL A 114 6.21 92.66 19.05
C VAL A 114 7.04 91.66 18.22
N ARG A 115 7.27 91.93 16.93
CA ARG A 115 8.00 91.02 16.03
C ARG A 115 9.37 90.60 16.60
N ALA A 116 10.14 91.56 17.13
CA ALA A 116 11.46 91.28 17.71
C ALA A 116 11.41 90.32 18.92
N LEU A 117 10.40 90.43 19.77
CA LEU A 117 10.22 89.53 20.92
C LEU A 117 9.83 88.12 20.48
N ILE A 118 8.95 88.00 19.48
CA ILE A 118 8.52 86.71 18.96
C ILE A 118 9.70 85.99 18.28
N ASP A 119 10.50 86.73 17.51
CA ASP A 119 11.71 86.21 16.87
C ASP A 119 12.74 85.74 17.91
N ASP A 120 12.93 86.48 19.02
CA ASP A 120 13.80 86.04 20.13
C ASP A 120 13.28 84.74 20.78
N CYS A 121 11.98 84.61 21.00
CA CYS A 121 11.38 83.39 21.56
C CYS A 121 11.62 82.18 20.65
N LEU A 122 11.41 82.34 19.34
CA LEU A 122 11.64 81.27 18.36
C LEU A 122 13.13 80.91 18.25
N ALA A 123 14.02 81.91 18.26
CA ALA A 123 15.47 81.69 18.23
C ALA A 123 15.97 80.90 19.46
N ARG A 124 15.43 81.17 20.65
CA ARG A 124 15.76 80.45 21.89
C ARG A 124 15.30 78.99 21.90
N ILE A 125 14.20 78.68 21.22
CA ILE A 125 13.71 77.30 21.04
C ILE A 125 14.61 76.55 20.06
N GLU A 126 14.94 77.19 18.93
CA GLU A 126 15.77 76.58 17.88
C GLU A 126 17.20 76.31 18.35
N ALA A 127 17.80 77.25 19.10
CA ALA A 127 19.13 77.08 19.69
C ALA A 127 19.19 75.87 20.64
N ARG A 128 18.12 75.58 21.39
CA ARG A 128 18.02 74.40 22.26
C ARG A 128 17.94 73.10 21.48
N ARG A 129 17.25 73.07 20.35
CA ARG A 129 17.16 71.89 19.47
C ARG A 129 18.50 71.56 18.81
N GLN A 130 19.23 72.58 18.36
CA GLN A 130 20.53 72.38 17.69
C GLN A 130 21.64 71.85 18.62
N VAL A 131 21.51 72.01 19.94
CA VAL A 131 22.44 71.41 20.92
C VAL A 131 22.25 69.90 21.03
N LEU A 132 21.04 69.37 20.82
CA LEU A 132 20.75 67.92 20.83
C LEU A 132 21.22 67.20 19.56
N ASP A 133 21.32 67.90 18.44
CA ASP A 133 21.67 67.30 17.13
C ASP A 133 23.19 67.20 16.89
N ARG A 134 24.01 67.83 17.75
CA ARG A 134 25.47 67.88 17.60
C ARG A 134 26.22 66.62 18.06
N ASP A 135 25.54 65.64 18.66
CA ASP A 135 26.14 64.44 19.25
C ASP A 135 26.01 63.15 18.42
N LEU A 136 25.53 63.22 17.17
CA LEU A 136 25.44 62.04 16.27
C LEU A 136 26.52 62.09 15.17
N PRO A 137 27.60 61.27 15.24
CA PRO A 137 28.67 61.31 14.25
C PRO A 137 28.24 60.73 12.89
N ALA A 138 28.66 61.40 11.81
CA ALA A 138 28.46 60.96 10.43
C ALA A 138 29.20 59.63 10.15
N GLY A 139 28.44 58.54 9.96
CA GLY A 139 28.98 57.18 9.74
C GLY A 139 28.15 56.05 10.37
N TRP A 140 27.20 56.38 11.25
CA TRP A 140 26.38 55.38 11.95
C TRP A 140 25.59 54.46 11.00
N TRP A 141 25.08 54.97 9.88
CA TRP A 141 24.42 54.14 8.85
C TRP A 141 25.34 53.09 8.23
N GLY A 142 26.65 53.39 8.08
CA GLY A 142 27.63 52.42 7.60
C GLY A 142 27.91 51.32 8.64
N MET A 143 27.97 51.69 9.92
CA MET A 143 28.14 50.74 11.02
C MET A 143 26.91 49.84 11.19
N VAL A 144 25.71 50.40 11.07
CA VAL A 144 24.45 49.62 11.07
C VAL A 144 24.39 48.66 9.88
N ALA A 145 24.78 49.10 8.68
CA ALA A 145 24.81 48.22 7.51
C ALA A 145 25.79 47.05 7.68
N VAL A 146 26.98 47.30 8.25
CA VAL A 146 27.96 46.24 8.56
C VAL A 146 27.44 45.28 9.64
N LEU A 147 26.81 45.80 10.69
CA LEU A 147 26.22 44.99 11.75
C LEU A 147 25.07 44.13 11.25
N VAL A 148 24.19 44.68 10.41
CA VAL A 148 23.11 43.93 9.77
C VAL A 148 23.68 42.88 8.82
N GLY A 149 24.68 43.21 8.00
CA GLY A 149 25.35 42.24 7.13
C GLY A 149 26.03 41.11 7.89
N ALA A 150 26.73 41.43 8.99
CA ALA A 150 27.35 40.45 9.88
C ALA A 150 26.30 39.56 10.56
N TRP A 151 25.19 40.15 11.01
CA TRP A 151 24.08 39.39 11.60
C TRP A 151 23.43 38.46 10.57
N ILE A 152 23.20 38.92 9.34
CA ILE A 152 22.70 38.08 8.24
C ILE A 152 23.67 36.92 7.97
N MET A 153 24.98 37.19 7.91
CA MET A 153 26.01 36.15 7.73
C MET A 153 26.00 35.11 8.87
N VAL A 154 25.86 35.56 10.12
CA VAL A 154 25.77 34.66 11.28
C VAL A 154 24.48 33.85 11.25
N ALA A 155 23.33 34.49 10.95
CA ALA A 155 22.04 33.82 10.83
C ALA A 155 22.06 32.78 9.69
N VAL A 156 22.70 33.12 8.57
CA VAL A 156 22.90 32.22 7.43
C VAL A 156 23.80 31.04 7.81
N GLY A 157 24.95 31.31 8.43
CA GLY A 157 25.88 30.27 8.90
C GLY A 157 25.24 29.35 9.94
N TRP A 158 24.45 29.90 10.87
CA TRP A 158 23.71 29.14 11.86
C TRP A 158 22.62 28.27 11.22
N ALA A 159 21.83 28.82 10.31
CA ALA A 159 20.81 28.04 9.60
C ALA A 159 21.43 26.90 8.77
N PHE A 160 22.59 27.13 8.13
CA PHE A 160 23.35 26.09 7.42
C PHE A 160 23.89 25.03 8.39
N TRP A 161 24.37 25.44 9.56
CA TRP A 161 24.86 24.53 10.59
C TRP A 161 23.71 23.66 11.14
N VAL A 162 22.54 24.22 11.43
CA VAL A 162 21.35 23.47 11.87
C VAL A 162 20.89 22.49 10.80
N GLU A 163 20.76 22.94 9.54
CA GLU A 163 20.35 22.08 8.41
C GLU A 163 21.32 20.91 8.22
N SER A 164 22.63 21.19 8.26
CA SER A 164 23.66 20.16 8.05
C SER A 164 23.81 19.20 9.23
N THR A 165 23.64 19.65 10.47
CA THR A 165 23.74 18.78 11.65
C THR A 165 22.55 17.83 11.74
N GLN A 166 21.32 18.32 11.55
CA GLN A 166 20.12 17.49 11.51
C GLN A 166 20.14 16.51 10.33
N GLY A 167 20.55 16.97 9.14
CA GLY A 167 20.70 16.10 7.97
C GLY A 167 21.72 14.97 8.18
N ARG A 168 22.85 15.23 8.87
CA ARG A 168 23.84 14.20 9.21
C ARG A 168 23.35 13.21 10.27
N ALA A 169 22.51 13.66 11.20
CA ALA A 169 21.93 12.77 12.22
C ALA A 169 20.96 11.78 11.58
N LEU A 170 20.06 12.26 10.71
CA LEU A 170 19.13 11.43 9.95
C LEU A 170 19.86 10.46 9.01
N GLU A 171 20.92 10.92 8.34
CA GLU A 171 21.77 10.06 7.51
C GLU A 171 22.38 8.92 8.32
N ARG A 172 22.87 9.17 9.55
CA ARG A 172 23.44 8.12 10.39
C ARG A 172 22.42 7.05 10.76
N ILE A 173 21.17 7.44 11.04
CA ILE A 173 20.08 6.50 11.32
C ILE A 173 19.83 5.63 10.08
N PHE A 174 19.74 6.23 8.91
CA PHE A 174 19.57 5.51 7.65
C PHE A 174 20.73 4.56 7.35
N GLN A 175 21.97 5.00 7.53
CA GLN A 175 23.16 4.16 7.33
C GLN A 175 23.23 2.98 8.32
N ALA A 176 22.81 3.19 9.58
CA ALA A 176 22.70 2.10 10.54
C ALA A 176 21.66 1.05 10.08
N GLU A 177 20.51 1.50 9.57
CA GLU A 177 19.48 0.61 9.04
C GLU A 177 19.93 -0.12 7.77
N LEU A 178 20.69 0.52 6.89
CA LEU A 178 21.29 -0.11 5.72
C LEU A 178 22.23 -1.25 6.09
N ILE A 179 23.10 -1.03 7.08
CA ILE A 179 24.02 -2.04 7.59
C ILE A 179 23.25 -3.19 8.26
N ALA A 180 22.22 -2.87 9.05
CA ALA A 180 21.36 -3.86 9.69
C ALA A 180 20.56 -4.70 8.66
N ALA A 181 20.15 -4.07 7.54
CA ALA A 181 19.52 -4.76 6.42
C ALA A 181 20.50 -5.63 5.63
N GLY A 182 21.81 -5.41 5.73
CA GLY A 182 22.86 -6.22 5.11
C GLY A 182 22.85 -6.23 3.57
N LEU A 183 22.24 -5.22 2.95
CA LEU A 183 22.16 -5.05 1.49
C LEU A 183 23.43 -4.44 0.88
N ASP A 184 24.46 -4.21 1.71
CA ASP A 184 25.81 -3.77 1.33
C ASP A 184 26.57 -4.85 0.54
N ARG A 185 26.28 -6.13 0.83
CA ARG A 185 26.90 -7.29 0.18
C ARG A 185 26.17 -7.66 -1.11
N ASP A 186 26.93 -8.01 -2.14
CA ASP A 186 26.38 -8.56 -3.39
C ASP A 186 26.08 -10.06 -3.23
N ALA A 187 24.92 -10.36 -2.65
CA ALA A 187 24.42 -11.71 -2.44
C ALA A 187 22.94 -11.81 -2.83
N VAL A 188 22.48 -13.04 -3.07
CA VAL A 188 21.05 -13.32 -3.31
C VAL A 188 20.38 -13.55 -1.96
N PHE A 189 19.43 -12.67 -1.61
CA PHE A 189 18.70 -12.74 -0.35
C PHE A 189 17.32 -13.37 -0.56
N PRO A 190 16.98 -14.47 0.14
CA PRO A 190 15.65 -15.06 0.06
C PRO A 190 14.57 -14.13 0.66
N ASP A 191 14.95 -13.26 1.59
CA ASP A 191 14.12 -12.26 2.28
C ASP A 191 14.32 -10.83 1.74
N LEU A 192 14.67 -10.69 0.45
CA LEU A 192 14.99 -9.39 -0.16
C LEU A 192 13.88 -8.34 0.01
N ALA A 193 12.61 -8.73 -0.16
CA ALA A 193 11.47 -7.83 0.00
C ALA A 193 11.44 -7.21 1.41
N ALA A 194 11.49 -8.03 2.45
CA ALA A 194 11.47 -7.56 3.84
C ALA A 194 12.67 -6.69 4.21
N ARG A 195 13.82 -6.87 3.55
CA ARG A 195 14.99 -5.99 3.69
C ARG A 195 14.79 -4.65 2.99
N LEU A 196 14.28 -4.67 1.75
CA LEU A 196 13.98 -3.46 1.00
C LEU A 196 12.84 -2.65 1.63
N ASP A 197 11.83 -3.29 2.20
CA ASP A 197 10.74 -2.65 2.95
C ASP A 197 11.26 -1.90 4.18
N ARG A 198 12.18 -2.52 4.93
CA ARG A 198 12.85 -1.85 6.08
C ARG A 198 13.61 -0.61 5.65
N VAL A 199 14.39 -0.69 4.57
CA VAL A 199 15.15 0.44 4.04
C VAL A 199 14.22 1.52 3.44
N ASP A 200 13.13 1.12 2.76
CA ASP A 200 12.13 2.05 2.23
C ASP A 200 11.42 2.80 3.36
N LEU A 201 11.04 2.11 4.43
CA LEU A 201 10.48 2.73 5.63
C LEU A 201 11.46 3.75 6.24
N ALA A 202 12.74 3.40 6.39
CA ALA A 202 13.76 4.31 6.90
C ALA A 202 13.94 5.53 5.98
N ALA A 203 13.95 5.34 4.65
CA ALA A 203 14.04 6.43 3.69
C ALA A 203 12.82 7.38 3.80
N ARG A 204 11.61 6.84 3.97
CA ARG A 204 10.39 7.64 4.20
C ARG A 204 10.45 8.39 5.52
N GLN A 205 10.95 7.78 6.59
CA GLN A 205 11.12 8.45 7.89
C GLN A 205 12.14 9.59 7.80
N VAL A 206 13.26 9.41 7.08
CA VAL A 206 14.23 10.48 6.82
C VAL A 206 13.58 11.61 6.01
N ALA A 207 12.80 11.28 4.98
CA ALA A 207 12.10 12.27 4.18
C ALA A 207 11.06 13.06 5.01
N ALA A 208 10.30 12.36 5.86
CA ALA A 208 9.34 12.98 6.78
C ALA A 208 10.05 13.89 7.79
N GLY A 209 11.11 13.41 8.44
CA GLY A 209 11.92 14.21 9.36
C GLY A 209 12.54 15.44 8.69
N MET A 210 13.01 15.32 7.44
CA MET A 210 13.50 16.45 6.65
C MET A 210 12.38 17.43 6.24
N SER A 211 11.12 16.99 6.18
CA SER A 211 9.97 17.85 5.86
C SER A 211 9.53 18.71 7.04
N GLU A 212 9.78 18.28 8.28
CA GLU A 212 9.50 19.04 9.50
C GLU A 212 10.54 20.15 9.77
N VAL A 213 11.71 20.10 9.12
CA VAL A 213 12.75 21.13 9.22
C VAL A 213 12.27 22.41 8.53
N ARG A 214 11.84 23.40 9.34
CA ARG A 214 11.16 24.63 8.88
C ARG A 214 12.06 25.63 8.12
N LEU A 215 13.39 25.57 8.32
CA LEU A 215 14.37 26.43 7.67
C LEU A 215 15.22 25.58 6.70
N ARG A 216 14.92 25.67 5.39
CA ARG A 216 15.64 24.95 4.32
C ARG A 216 16.19 25.86 3.21
N PRO A 217 16.86 26.98 3.53
CA PRO A 217 17.37 27.91 2.51
C PRO A 217 18.45 27.29 1.58
N TRP A 218 19.12 26.18 1.94
CA TRP A 218 20.16 25.56 1.10
C TRP A 218 19.86 24.14 0.60
N ALA A 219 18.78 23.50 1.04
CA ALA A 219 18.45 22.12 0.66
C ALA A 219 18.31 21.95 -0.86
N GLY A 220 17.68 22.91 -1.54
CA GLY A 220 17.53 22.93 -3.00
C GLY A 220 18.83 23.25 -3.74
N LEU A 221 19.62 24.21 -3.23
CA LEU A 221 20.80 24.77 -3.89
C LEU A 221 22.06 23.89 -3.78
N THR A 222 22.22 23.13 -2.68
CA THR A 222 23.47 22.39 -2.40
C THR A 222 23.41 20.91 -2.76
N GLY A 223 22.23 20.37 -3.10
CA GLY A 223 22.04 18.95 -3.37
C GLY A 223 22.25 18.02 -2.16
N ARG A 224 22.44 18.55 -0.95
CA ARG A 224 22.77 17.79 0.28
C ARG A 224 21.56 17.31 1.08
N ASP A 225 20.38 17.26 0.47
CA ASP A 225 19.15 16.79 1.10
C ASP A 225 19.25 15.30 1.46
N ALA A 226 19.21 14.98 2.76
CA ALA A 226 19.32 13.61 3.25
C ALA A 226 18.19 12.72 2.75
N GLY A 227 16.97 13.27 2.56
CA GLY A 227 15.84 12.52 2.00
C GLY A 227 16.08 12.11 0.55
N ARG A 228 16.61 13.03 -0.27
CA ARG A 228 16.97 12.71 -1.67
C ARG A 228 18.13 11.73 -1.77
N ARG A 229 19.14 11.83 -0.90
CA ARG A 229 20.24 10.86 -0.84
C ARG A 229 19.76 9.48 -0.42
N ALA A 230 18.93 9.38 0.61
CA ALA A 230 18.33 8.10 1.02
C ALA A 230 17.49 7.46 -0.09
N ALA A 231 16.68 8.25 -0.79
CA ALA A 231 15.90 7.78 -1.94
C ALA A 231 16.80 7.32 -3.11
N ALA A 232 17.90 8.03 -3.39
CA ALA A 232 18.86 7.65 -4.42
C ALA A 232 19.60 6.34 -4.06
N THR A 233 20.05 6.19 -2.82
CA THR A 233 20.67 4.94 -2.33
C THR A 233 19.69 3.77 -2.42
N LEU A 234 18.43 3.96 -2.04
CA LEU A 234 17.41 2.92 -2.16
C LEU A 234 17.13 2.54 -3.62
N ALA A 235 17.09 3.51 -4.53
CA ALA A 235 16.97 3.25 -5.96
C ALA A 235 18.17 2.44 -6.49
N GLU A 236 19.39 2.75 -6.03
CA GLU A 236 20.60 1.99 -6.38
C GLU A 236 20.53 0.55 -5.85
N LEU A 237 20.10 0.33 -4.61
CA LEU A 237 19.94 -1.01 -4.04
C LEU A 237 18.91 -1.85 -4.79
N ARG A 238 17.78 -1.24 -5.18
CA ARG A 238 16.78 -1.88 -6.03
C ARG A 238 17.37 -2.27 -7.38
N ALA A 239 18.06 -1.34 -8.03
CA ALA A 239 18.71 -1.57 -9.33
C ALA A 239 19.79 -2.65 -9.26
N ARG A 240 20.50 -2.75 -8.13
CA ARG A 240 21.55 -3.76 -7.90
C ARG A 240 21.00 -5.17 -7.69
N HIS A 241 20.00 -5.33 -6.82
CA HIS A 241 19.60 -6.64 -6.30
C HIS A 241 18.39 -7.26 -7.03
N LEU A 242 17.40 -6.46 -7.43
CA LEU A 242 16.17 -6.98 -8.05
C LEU A 242 16.42 -7.75 -9.36
N PRO A 243 17.25 -7.26 -10.31
CA PRO A 243 17.40 -7.93 -11.60
C PRO A 243 17.99 -9.34 -11.48
N ARG A 244 18.89 -9.56 -10.52
CA ARG A 244 19.50 -10.87 -10.25
C ARG A 244 18.48 -11.86 -9.68
N VAL A 245 17.67 -11.43 -8.71
CA VAL A 245 16.61 -12.27 -8.13
C VAL A 245 15.56 -12.62 -9.18
N LEU A 246 15.10 -11.64 -9.95
CA LEU A 246 14.15 -11.87 -11.04
C LEU A 246 14.72 -12.79 -12.11
N GLY A 247 15.99 -12.62 -12.50
CA GLY A 247 16.63 -13.49 -13.50
C GLY A 247 16.69 -14.96 -13.07
N ILE A 248 17.05 -15.22 -11.80
CA ILE A 248 17.07 -16.58 -11.24
C ILE A 248 15.64 -17.16 -11.18
N ALA A 249 14.68 -16.36 -10.71
CA ALA A 249 13.28 -16.76 -10.62
C ALA A 249 12.65 -17.08 -11.98
N ILE A 250 12.98 -16.26 -13.00
CA ILE A 250 12.59 -16.48 -14.39
C ILE A 250 13.21 -17.77 -14.92
N GLY A 251 14.50 -18.02 -14.66
CA GLY A 251 15.15 -19.28 -15.02
C GLY A 251 14.45 -20.50 -14.40
N MET A 252 14.03 -20.41 -13.14
CA MET A 252 13.26 -21.46 -12.47
C MET A 252 11.85 -21.63 -13.06
N ALA A 253 11.19 -20.52 -13.42
CA ALA A 253 9.87 -20.53 -14.07
C ALA A 253 9.94 -21.21 -15.45
N LEU A 254 10.90 -20.83 -16.30
CA LEU A 254 11.15 -21.46 -17.60
C LEU A 254 11.37 -22.97 -17.49
N ALA A 255 11.95 -23.43 -16.37
CA ALA A 255 12.22 -24.84 -16.13
C ALA A 255 11.00 -25.63 -15.59
N SER A 256 9.95 -24.95 -15.14
CA SER A 256 8.82 -25.58 -14.44
C SER A 256 7.44 -25.31 -15.04
N GLU A 257 7.31 -24.31 -15.91
CA GLU A 257 6.06 -24.00 -16.59
C GLU A 257 5.91 -24.80 -17.88
N GLY A 258 4.79 -25.54 -18.00
CA GLY A 258 4.40 -26.25 -19.22
C GLY A 258 3.21 -25.63 -19.95
N GLU A 259 2.45 -24.74 -19.33
CA GLU A 259 1.32 -24.08 -19.98
C GLU A 259 1.76 -22.99 -20.98
N PRO A 260 1.27 -22.98 -22.23
CA PRO A 260 1.67 -22.01 -23.25
C PRO A 260 1.54 -20.54 -22.82
N ALA A 261 0.44 -20.19 -22.14
CA ALA A 261 0.20 -18.84 -21.66
C ALA A 261 1.20 -18.41 -20.57
N ALA A 262 1.52 -19.32 -19.64
CA ALA A 262 2.52 -19.09 -18.60
C ALA A 262 3.93 -18.95 -19.20
N ALA A 263 4.27 -19.80 -20.17
CA ALA A 263 5.52 -19.72 -20.92
C ALA A 263 5.67 -18.37 -21.64
N TYR A 264 4.60 -17.89 -22.32
CA TYR A 264 4.60 -16.56 -22.95
C TYR A 264 4.88 -15.47 -21.93
N ASP A 265 4.19 -15.50 -20.80
CA ASP A 265 4.35 -14.53 -19.74
C ASP A 265 5.79 -14.46 -19.18
N THR A 266 6.41 -15.63 -18.97
CA THR A 266 7.79 -15.73 -18.49
C THR A 266 8.83 -15.34 -19.54
N VAL A 267 8.64 -15.74 -20.80
CA VAL A 267 9.51 -15.32 -21.92
C VAL A 267 9.42 -13.80 -22.12
N ARG A 268 8.22 -13.24 -22.02
CA ARG A 268 7.99 -11.79 -22.09
C ARG A 268 8.64 -11.07 -20.90
N ALA A 269 8.53 -11.60 -19.68
CA ALA A 269 9.23 -11.06 -18.51
C ALA A 269 10.76 -11.07 -18.70
N TRP A 270 11.32 -12.19 -19.20
CA TRP A 270 12.73 -12.27 -19.55
C TRP A 270 13.13 -11.22 -20.60
N SER A 271 12.30 -11.01 -21.63
CA SER A 271 12.58 -10.05 -22.70
C SER A 271 12.63 -8.60 -22.20
N VAL A 272 11.78 -8.24 -21.23
CA VAL A 272 11.78 -6.92 -20.59
C VAL A 272 13.02 -6.76 -19.70
N LEU A 273 13.34 -7.78 -18.90
CA LEU A 273 14.47 -7.76 -17.98
C LEU A 273 15.84 -7.74 -18.69
N SER A 274 15.97 -8.55 -19.74
CA SER A 274 17.15 -8.60 -20.64
C SER A 274 17.19 -7.45 -21.64
N GLY A 275 16.13 -6.65 -21.70
CA GLY A 275 15.89 -5.52 -22.61
C GLY A 275 16.03 -5.86 -24.09
N ALA A 276 15.65 -7.08 -24.44
CA ALA A 276 15.22 -7.41 -25.79
C ALA A 276 13.91 -6.68 -26.17
N MET A 277 13.15 -6.24 -25.17
CA MET A 277 11.94 -5.45 -25.30
C MET A 277 12.00 -4.18 -24.46
N ASP A 278 11.08 -3.26 -24.74
CA ASP A 278 10.95 -1.99 -24.01
C ASP A 278 10.72 -2.22 -22.51
N TRP A 279 11.27 -1.31 -21.69
CA TRP A 279 11.18 -1.41 -20.23
C TRP A 279 9.73 -1.28 -19.75
N HIS A 280 9.26 -2.30 -19.03
CA HIS A 280 7.87 -2.40 -18.60
C HIS A 280 7.78 -2.94 -17.16
N PRO A 281 7.96 -2.08 -16.14
CA PRO A 281 8.06 -2.52 -14.74
C PRO A 281 6.77 -3.17 -14.24
N SER A 282 5.59 -2.76 -14.73
CA SER A 282 4.32 -3.42 -14.40
C SER A 282 4.24 -4.87 -14.91
N TRP A 283 4.96 -5.20 -16.00
CA TRP A 283 5.05 -6.58 -16.46
C TRP A 283 5.77 -7.45 -15.45
N LEU A 284 6.97 -7.01 -15.05
CA LEU A 284 7.81 -7.73 -14.10
C LEU A 284 7.16 -7.83 -12.72
N ALA A 285 6.49 -6.76 -12.28
CA ALA A 285 5.79 -6.72 -11.00
C ALA A 285 4.62 -7.72 -10.98
N GLY A 286 3.75 -7.68 -11.99
CA GLY A 286 2.64 -8.64 -12.08
C GLY A 286 3.14 -10.09 -12.23
N TRP A 287 4.18 -10.31 -13.03
CA TRP A 287 4.79 -11.63 -13.21
C TRP A 287 5.32 -12.18 -11.88
N ALA A 288 5.92 -11.32 -11.06
CA ALA A 288 6.42 -11.69 -9.74
C ALA A 288 5.29 -11.98 -8.74
N GLU A 289 4.21 -11.20 -8.76
CA GLU A 289 3.03 -11.41 -7.89
C GLU A 289 2.36 -12.75 -8.17
N ASP A 290 2.11 -13.06 -9.45
CA ASP A 290 1.42 -14.29 -9.84
C ASP A 290 2.20 -15.56 -9.45
N ARG A 291 3.52 -15.44 -9.28
CA ARG A 291 4.43 -16.55 -8.95
C ARG A 291 4.91 -16.55 -7.51
N ALA A 292 4.51 -15.58 -6.68
CA ALA A 292 4.94 -15.48 -5.29
C ALA A 292 4.62 -16.73 -4.47
N ALA A 293 3.48 -17.38 -4.75
CA ALA A 293 3.10 -18.63 -4.08
C ALA A 293 4.03 -19.81 -4.44
N ALA A 294 4.41 -19.94 -5.71
CA ALA A 294 5.29 -21.02 -6.18
C ALA A 294 6.78 -20.73 -5.92
N GLN A 295 7.13 -19.45 -5.78
CA GLN A 295 8.49 -18.96 -5.56
C GLN A 295 8.48 -17.90 -4.44
N PRO A 296 8.59 -18.30 -3.17
CA PRO A 296 8.47 -17.39 -2.02
C PRO A 296 9.41 -16.19 -2.05
N VAL A 297 10.56 -16.29 -2.72
CA VAL A 297 11.52 -15.19 -2.93
C VAL A 297 10.92 -13.98 -3.68
N LEU A 298 9.82 -14.18 -4.43
CA LEU A 298 9.13 -13.12 -5.17
C LEU A 298 8.12 -12.35 -4.32
N THR A 299 7.76 -12.88 -3.15
CA THR A 299 6.72 -12.32 -2.28
C THR A 299 7.10 -10.91 -1.84
N GLY A 300 6.22 -9.93 -2.13
CA GLY A 300 6.43 -8.53 -1.73
C GLY A 300 7.41 -7.74 -2.60
N LEU A 301 7.98 -8.32 -3.68
CA LEU A 301 8.92 -7.58 -4.54
C LEU A 301 8.26 -6.60 -5.49
N ALA A 302 7.00 -6.82 -5.85
CA ALA A 302 6.31 -6.04 -6.89
C ALA A 302 6.29 -4.52 -6.67
N PRO A 303 6.02 -3.99 -5.46
CA PRO A 303 6.13 -2.55 -5.20
C PRO A 303 7.54 -1.99 -5.47
N HIS A 304 8.58 -2.76 -5.19
CA HIS A 304 9.96 -2.35 -5.46
C HIS A 304 10.34 -2.45 -6.93
N VAL A 305 9.76 -3.41 -7.66
CA VAL A 305 9.92 -3.53 -9.12
C VAL A 305 9.24 -2.37 -9.83
N LEU A 306 8.03 -1.99 -9.41
CA LEU A 306 7.32 -0.81 -9.94
C LEU A 306 8.09 0.49 -9.70
N ALA A 307 8.88 0.56 -8.62
CA ALA A 307 9.73 1.72 -8.33
C ALA A 307 10.98 1.83 -9.23
N LEU A 308 11.28 0.82 -10.06
CA LEU A 308 12.34 0.89 -11.07
C LEU A 308 11.84 1.59 -12.33
N LEU A 309 12.04 2.91 -12.41
CA LEU A 309 11.58 3.73 -13.53
C LEU A 309 12.35 3.47 -14.84
N THR A 310 13.60 3.06 -14.73
CA THR A 310 14.47 2.72 -15.86
C THR A 310 15.06 1.33 -15.67
N ARG A 311 15.42 0.70 -16.79
CA ARG A 311 16.09 -0.60 -16.79
C ARG A 311 17.46 -0.48 -16.11
N PRO A 312 17.77 -1.31 -15.09
CA PRO A 312 19.11 -1.37 -14.53
C PRO A 312 20.14 -1.97 -15.51
N GLU A 313 21.37 -1.44 -15.51
CA GLU A 313 22.48 -1.96 -16.34
C GLU A 313 23.22 -3.15 -15.70
N THR A 314 22.75 -3.63 -14.54
CA THR A 314 23.35 -4.78 -13.86
C THR A 314 23.37 -6.00 -14.74
N LYS A 315 24.52 -6.68 -14.83
CA LYS A 315 24.64 -7.93 -15.57
C LYS A 315 23.84 -9.04 -14.87
N ILE A 316 22.93 -9.65 -15.61
CA ILE A 316 22.05 -10.72 -15.12
C ILE A 316 22.55 -12.05 -15.69
N PRO A 317 22.68 -13.12 -14.89
CA PRO A 317 22.91 -14.45 -15.45
C PRO A 317 21.73 -14.82 -16.34
N GLY A 318 21.99 -15.13 -17.61
CA GLY A 318 20.96 -15.58 -18.55
C GLY A 318 20.43 -16.96 -18.18
N PRO A 319 19.15 -17.26 -18.46
CA PRO A 319 18.65 -18.62 -18.40
C PRO A 319 19.39 -19.49 -19.41
N ASP A 320 19.31 -20.80 -19.23
CA ASP A 320 19.80 -21.77 -20.19
C ASP A 320 19.21 -21.50 -21.58
N ALA A 321 20.06 -21.34 -22.59
CA ALA A 321 19.66 -20.95 -23.94
C ALA A 321 18.76 -22.00 -24.62
N GLU A 322 19.00 -23.29 -24.34
CA GLU A 322 18.21 -24.40 -24.89
C GLU A 322 16.81 -24.45 -24.26
N LEU A 323 16.74 -24.19 -22.95
CA LEU A 323 15.49 -24.05 -22.22
C LEU A 323 14.68 -22.83 -22.69
N LEU A 324 15.36 -21.69 -22.90
CA LEU A 324 14.72 -20.47 -23.38
C LEU A 324 14.17 -20.64 -24.81
N ALA A 325 14.89 -21.36 -25.67
CA ALA A 325 14.40 -21.70 -27.02
C ALA A 325 13.12 -22.55 -26.94
N GLN A 326 13.13 -23.63 -26.16
CA GLN A 326 11.94 -24.47 -25.97
C GLN A 326 10.76 -23.69 -25.37
N ALA A 327 11.03 -22.80 -24.40
CA ALA A 327 9.99 -21.97 -23.81
C ALA A 327 9.39 -20.98 -24.82
N ARG A 328 10.16 -20.51 -25.81
CA ARG A 328 9.64 -19.69 -26.92
C ARG A 328 8.74 -20.50 -27.84
N ASP A 329 9.15 -21.73 -28.19
CA ASP A 329 8.32 -22.61 -29.02
C ASP A 329 6.99 -22.91 -28.32
N LEU A 330 7.03 -23.24 -27.02
CA LEU A 330 5.84 -23.45 -26.20
C LEU A 330 4.98 -22.19 -26.07
N ALA A 331 5.59 -21.02 -25.88
CA ALA A 331 4.89 -19.74 -25.81
C ALA A 331 4.20 -19.34 -27.13
N ALA A 332 4.72 -19.81 -28.26
CA ALA A 332 4.13 -19.59 -29.58
C ALA A 332 2.80 -20.34 -29.74
N GLU A 333 2.63 -21.49 -29.08
CA GLU A 333 1.38 -22.26 -29.07
C GLU A 333 0.20 -21.55 -28.39
N ALA A 334 0.47 -20.55 -27.54
CA ALA A 334 -0.59 -19.78 -26.87
C ALA A 334 -1.47 -19.04 -27.89
N PRO A 335 -2.81 -19.14 -27.83
CA PRO A 335 -3.68 -18.39 -28.74
C PRO A 335 -3.46 -16.86 -28.63
N GLU A 336 -3.56 -16.15 -29.75
CA GLU A 336 -3.42 -14.68 -29.78
C GLU A 336 -4.28 -13.96 -28.73
N PRO A 337 -5.58 -14.28 -28.54
CA PRO A 337 -6.41 -13.63 -27.54
C PRO A 337 -5.91 -13.82 -26.11
N VAL A 338 -5.31 -14.98 -25.80
CA VAL A 338 -4.75 -15.26 -24.48
C VAL A 338 -3.48 -14.44 -24.23
N ARG A 339 -2.60 -14.34 -25.23
CA ARG A 339 -1.42 -13.45 -25.15
C ARG A 339 -1.83 -11.99 -25.04
N ALA A 340 -2.82 -11.56 -25.81
CA ALA A 340 -3.37 -10.22 -25.76
C ALA A 340 -4.02 -9.91 -24.41
N TYR A 341 -4.73 -10.86 -23.80
CA TYR A 341 -5.23 -10.70 -22.44
C TYR A 341 -4.11 -10.50 -21.40
N LEU A 342 -2.99 -11.23 -21.53
CA LEU A 342 -1.82 -10.99 -20.69
C LEU A 342 -1.24 -9.58 -20.90
N GLU A 343 -1.10 -9.12 -22.15
CA GLU A 343 -0.67 -7.76 -22.46
C GLU A 343 -1.62 -6.69 -21.88
N LEU A 344 -2.93 -6.92 -21.94
CA LEU A 344 -3.92 -6.04 -21.31
C LEU A 344 -3.74 -6.01 -19.80
N SER A 345 -3.64 -7.19 -19.17
CA SER A 345 -3.58 -7.33 -17.72
C SER A 345 -2.34 -6.71 -17.09
N ARG A 346 -1.22 -6.70 -17.84
CA ARG A 346 0.07 -6.16 -17.39
C ARG A 346 0.34 -4.75 -17.90
N SER A 347 -0.59 -4.15 -18.64
CA SER A 347 -0.45 -2.81 -19.22
C SER A 347 -0.33 -1.70 -18.16
N PRO A 348 0.33 -0.56 -18.48
CA PRO A 348 0.39 0.57 -17.56
C PRO A 348 -0.98 1.19 -17.31
N GLN A 349 -1.88 1.12 -18.30
CA GLN A 349 -3.26 1.58 -18.17
C GLN A 349 -4.02 0.74 -17.14
N ALA A 350 -3.88 -0.59 -17.17
CA ALA A 350 -4.47 -1.47 -16.16
C ALA A 350 -3.90 -1.22 -14.77
N ALA A 351 -2.57 -1.01 -14.66
CA ALA A 351 -1.91 -0.70 -13.39
C ALA A 351 -2.28 0.67 -12.81
N ALA A 352 -2.64 1.64 -13.66
CA ALA A 352 -3.05 2.99 -13.26
C ALA A 352 -4.51 3.07 -12.80
N LEU A 353 -5.31 2.01 -12.99
CA LEU A 353 -6.71 1.99 -12.54
C LEU A 353 -6.79 2.07 -11.01
N PRO A 354 -7.75 2.86 -10.47
CA PRO A 354 -7.99 2.87 -9.04
C PRO A 354 -8.42 1.48 -8.57
N ALA A 355 -7.72 0.95 -7.58
CA ALA A 355 -8.08 -0.32 -6.97
C ALA A 355 -9.39 -0.19 -6.18
N TRP A 356 -10.20 -1.24 -6.16
CA TRP A 356 -11.42 -1.26 -5.37
C TRP A 356 -11.10 -1.63 -3.92
N SER A 357 -11.45 -0.74 -3.00
CA SER A 357 -11.20 -0.90 -1.57
C SER A 357 -12.49 -1.34 -0.85
N PRO A 358 -12.50 -2.49 -0.16
CA PRO A 358 -13.68 -2.98 0.55
C PRO A 358 -14.18 -2.02 1.62
N LEU A 359 -13.28 -1.35 2.33
CA LEU A 359 -13.61 -0.46 3.45
C LEU A 359 -14.11 0.91 2.99
N ASP A 360 -13.76 1.31 1.77
CA ASP A 360 -14.31 2.53 1.17
C ASP A 360 -15.70 2.27 0.58
N ALA A 361 -15.91 1.08 0.01
CA ALA A 361 -17.20 0.69 -0.56
C ALA A 361 -18.24 0.33 0.51
N VAL A 362 -17.86 -0.43 1.54
CA VAL A 362 -18.73 -0.86 2.64
C VAL A 362 -17.97 -0.78 3.98
N PRO A 363 -17.93 0.40 4.63
CA PRO A 363 -17.13 0.62 5.85
C PRO A 363 -17.42 -0.36 7.00
N ALA A 364 -18.69 -0.79 7.12
CA ALA A 364 -19.13 -1.73 8.15
C ALA A 364 -18.48 -3.12 8.03
N LEU A 365 -17.87 -3.48 6.89
CA LEU A 365 -17.15 -4.76 6.75
C LEU A 365 -15.99 -4.87 7.74
N GLY A 366 -15.32 -3.77 8.08
CA GLY A 366 -14.18 -3.78 9.01
C GLY A 366 -14.54 -4.30 10.41
N THR A 367 -15.79 -4.11 10.83
CA THR A 367 -16.28 -4.51 12.16
C THR A 367 -16.96 -5.87 12.17
N ILE A 368 -17.63 -6.28 11.08
CA ILE A 368 -18.46 -7.49 11.05
C ILE A 368 -17.79 -8.69 10.37
N ALA A 369 -16.80 -8.47 9.50
CA ALA A 369 -16.24 -9.50 8.65
C ALA A 369 -14.71 -9.52 8.69
N GLU A 370 -14.15 -10.66 8.30
CA GLU A 370 -12.72 -10.90 8.15
C GLU A 370 -12.45 -11.90 7.02
N ARG A 371 -11.18 -12.08 6.67
CA ARG A 371 -10.76 -12.97 5.59
C ARG A 371 -10.34 -14.32 6.16
N ARG A 372 -10.83 -15.40 5.58
CA ARG A 372 -10.46 -16.79 5.95
C ARG A 372 -8.97 -17.01 5.74
N SER A 373 -8.41 -16.44 4.69
CA SER A 373 -6.99 -16.46 4.37
C SER A 373 -6.10 -15.71 5.37
N GLY A 374 -6.67 -15.01 6.35
CA GLY A 374 -5.92 -14.15 7.27
C GLY A 374 -5.45 -12.83 6.65
N ARG A 375 -5.77 -12.56 5.38
CA ARG A 375 -5.49 -11.26 4.74
C ARG A 375 -6.26 -10.13 5.44
N ALA A 376 -5.71 -8.93 5.44
CA ALA A 376 -6.43 -7.77 5.97
C ALA A 376 -7.71 -7.53 5.15
N ILE A 377 -8.83 -7.28 5.81
CA ILE A 377 -10.13 -7.03 5.13
C ILE A 377 -10.07 -5.79 4.22
N GLY A 378 -9.16 -4.84 4.50
CA GLY A 378 -8.91 -3.66 3.68
C GLY A 378 -8.00 -3.90 2.47
N THR A 379 -7.51 -5.12 2.22
CA THR A 379 -6.70 -5.40 1.03
C THR A 379 -7.52 -5.13 -0.25
N PRO A 380 -7.07 -4.22 -1.13
CA PRO A 380 -7.86 -3.82 -2.29
C PRO A 380 -7.81 -4.87 -3.42
N LEU A 381 -8.87 -4.89 -4.22
CA LEU A 381 -8.97 -5.66 -5.47
C LEU A 381 -8.42 -4.83 -6.64
N PRO A 382 -7.60 -5.38 -7.55
CA PRO A 382 -7.08 -4.60 -8.68
C PRO A 382 -8.21 -4.02 -9.55
N GLY A 383 -8.06 -2.74 -9.92
CA GLY A 383 -9.08 -1.99 -10.67
C GLY A 383 -9.45 -2.59 -12.03
N LEU A 384 -8.56 -3.40 -12.63
CA LEU A 384 -8.83 -4.13 -13.87
C LEU A 384 -10.05 -5.07 -13.77
N TYR A 385 -10.31 -5.64 -12.60
CA TYR A 385 -11.41 -6.60 -12.36
C TYR A 385 -12.66 -5.90 -11.81
N THR A 386 -12.89 -4.67 -12.23
CA THR A 386 -14.00 -3.82 -11.78
C THR A 386 -14.71 -3.20 -12.99
N ALA A 387 -15.81 -2.47 -12.77
CA ALA A 387 -16.48 -1.77 -13.85
C ALA A 387 -15.54 -0.79 -14.59
N ALA A 388 -14.65 -0.11 -13.87
CA ALA A 388 -13.66 0.80 -14.47
C ALA A 388 -12.66 0.07 -15.38
N GLY A 389 -12.26 -1.16 -15.01
CA GLY A 389 -11.39 -1.99 -15.83
C GLY A 389 -12.06 -2.47 -17.11
N TRP A 390 -13.34 -2.83 -17.02
CA TRP A 390 -14.16 -3.16 -18.20
C TRP A 390 -14.25 -1.98 -19.18
N ASP A 391 -14.58 -0.78 -18.70
CA ASP A 391 -14.73 0.41 -19.55
C ASP A 391 -13.40 0.80 -20.22
N MET A 392 -12.29 0.69 -19.49
CA MET A 392 -10.94 0.92 -20.02
C MET A 392 -10.60 -0.10 -21.14
N ALA A 393 -10.89 -1.37 -20.90
CA ALA A 393 -10.63 -2.43 -21.87
C ALA A 393 -11.52 -2.30 -23.12
N ALA A 394 -12.82 -2.04 -22.92
CA ALA A 394 -13.82 -1.93 -24.00
C ALA A 394 -13.58 -0.70 -24.90
N SER A 395 -13.13 0.42 -24.33
CA SER A 395 -12.93 1.65 -25.10
C SER A 395 -11.76 1.55 -26.10
N ARG A 396 -10.57 1.15 -25.63
CA ARG A 396 -9.37 0.97 -26.47
C ARG A 396 -8.42 -0.13 -25.97
N GLY A 397 -8.51 -0.53 -24.69
CA GLY A 397 -7.52 -1.41 -24.07
C GLY A 397 -7.39 -2.76 -24.78
N ALA A 398 -8.49 -3.42 -25.11
CA ALA A 398 -8.45 -4.74 -25.77
C ALA A 398 -7.78 -4.68 -27.15
N GLY A 399 -8.11 -3.68 -27.97
CA GLY A 399 -7.48 -3.49 -29.28
C GLY A 399 -5.97 -3.21 -29.17
N LEU A 400 -5.57 -2.31 -28.26
CA LEU A 400 -4.16 -2.00 -28.02
C LEU A 400 -3.38 -3.21 -27.49
N ALA A 401 -4.01 -4.06 -26.69
CA ALA A 401 -3.41 -5.27 -26.16
C ALA A 401 -3.18 -6.33 -27.24
N VAL A 402 -4.12 -6.47 -28.19
CA VAL A 402 -3.96 -7.31 -29.38
C VAL A 402 -2.79 -6.83 -30.24
N GLU A 403 -2.70 -5.53 -30.50
CA GLU A 403 -1.56 -4.95 -31.23
C GLU A 403 -0.23 -5.13 -30.50
N ALA A 404 -0.22 -5.01 -29.17
CA ALA A 404 0.97 -5.27 -28.35
C ALA A 404 1.39 -6.74 -28.44
N ALA A 405 0.45 -7.68 -28.39
CA ALA A 405 0.73 -9.11 -28.51
C ALA A 405 1.30 -9.47 -29.90
N ARG A 406 0.77 -8.88 -30.98
CA ARG A 406 1.31 -9.07 -32.34
C ARG A 406 2.75 -8.55 -32.46
N ARG A 407 3.01 -7.33 -31.98
CA ARG A 407 4.36 -6.74 -31.97
C ARG A 407 5.35 -7.52 -31.10
N ALA A 408 4.89 -8.07 -29.99
CA ALA A 408 5.70 -8.93 -29.15
C ALA A 408 6.00 -10.26 -29.86
N ALA A 409 5.01 -10.85 -30.53
CA ALA A 409 5.19 -12.10 -31.28
C ALA A 409 6.26 -11.98 -32.37
N GLU A 410 6.29 -10.89 -33.14
CA GLU A 410 7.29 -10.62 -34.18
C GLU A 410 8.74 -10.60 -33.66
N ARG A 411 8.95 -10.28 -32.38
CA ARG A 411 10.29 -10.21 -31.76
C ARG A 411 10.66 -11.44 -30.96
N LEU A 412 9.65 -12.13 -30.40
CA LEU A 412 9.86 -13.27 -29.51
C LEU A 412 9.92 -14.60 -30.24
N PHE A 413 9.26 -14.71 -31.39
CA PHE A 413 9.11 -15.95 -32.13
C PHE A 413 9.74 -15.84 -33.52
N SER A 414 10.26 -16.97 -34.00
CA SER A 414 10.89 -17.05 -35.32
C SER A 414 9.86 -17.14 -36.44
N ASP A 415 8.76 -17.86 -36.20
CA ASP A 415 7.72 -18.10 -37.20
C ASP A 415 6.53 -17.13 -37.02
N PRO A 416 5.93 -16.64 -38.12
CA PRO A 416 4.75 -15.82 -38.05
C PRO A 416 3.56 -16.63 -37.51
N LEU A 417 2.91 -16.10 -36.47
CA LEU A 417 1.78 -16.76 -35.83
C LEU A 417 0.46 -16.37 -36.48
N LEU A 418 -0.52 -17.28 -36.40
CA LEU A 418 -1.87 -17.05 -36.90
C LEU A 418 -2.53 -15.88 -36.15
N VAL A 419 -3.25 -15.07 -36.92
CA VAL A 419 -3.96 -13.89 -36.44
C VAL A 419 -5.47 -14.11 -36.57
N ALA A 420 -6.22 -13.77 -35.53
CA ALA A 420 -7.68 -13.81 -35.50
C ALA A 420 -8.27 -12.39 -35.47
N ASN A 421 -9.38 -12.20 -36.20
CA ASN A 421 -10.04 -10.90 -36.35
C ASN A 421 -10.94 -10.56 -35.14
N ASP A 422 -11.47 -11.57 -34.46
CA ASP A 422 -12.32 -11.48 -33.28
C ASP A 422 -11.51 -11.48 -31.96
N SER A 423 -10.17 -11.39 -32.05
CA SER A 423 -9.28 -11.35 -30.89
C SER A 423 -9.68 -10.31 -29.83
N PRO A 424 -10.07 -9.06 -30.16
CA PRO A 424 -10.52 -8.10 -29.15
C PRO A 424 -11.75 -8.58 -28.37
N ASP A 425 -12.73 -9.18 -29.03
CA ASP A 425 -13.95 -9.68 -28.38
C ASP A 425 -13.63 -10.88 -27.48
N GLN A 426 -12.74 -11.77 -27.92
CA GLN A 426 -12.25 -12.89 -27.12
C GLN A 426 -11.46 -12.41 -25.89
N VAL A 427 -10.64 -11.36 -26.01
CA VAL A 427 -9.96 -10.73 -24.87
C VAL A 427 -10.96 -10.19 -23.86
N MET A 428 -12.04 -9.55 -24.31
CA MET A 428 -13.10 -9.06 -23.42
C MET A 428 -13.82 -10.22 -22.71
N ALA A 429 -14.05 -11.35 -23.38
CA ALA A 429 -14.60 -12.54 -22.77
C ALA A 429 -13.67 -13.14 -21.69
N LEU A 430 -12.36 -13.21 -21.96
CA LEU A 430 -11.34 -13.63 -20.98
C LEU A 430 -11.30 -12.69 -19.77
N LEU A 431 -11.35 -11.37 -20.00
CA LEU A 431 -11.40 -10.38 -18.93
C LEU A 431 -12.65 -10.53 -18.06
N GLN A 432 -13.82 -10.77 -18.68
CA GLN A 432 -15.05 -11.02 -17.94
C GLN A 432 -14.93 -12.27 -17.07
N ALA A 433 -14.45 -13.38 -17.64
CA ALA A 433 -14.28 -14.64 -16.90
C ALA A 433 -13.37 -14.44 -15.69
N ALA A 434 -12.20 -13.82 -15.90
CA ALA A 434 -11.26 -13.51 -14.82
C ALA A 434 -11.85 -12.56 -13.76
N THR A 435 -12.69 -11.61 -14.18
CA THR A 435 -13.41 -10.72 -13.26
C THR A 435 -14.36 -11.51 -12.37
N LEU A 436 -15.16 -12.41 -12.94
CA LEU A 436 -16.09 -13.26 -12.19
C LEU A 436 -15.34 -14.15 -11.18
N ASP A 437 -14.27 -14.80 -11.62
CA ASP A 437 -13.47 -15.69 -10.78
C ASP A 437 -12.81 -14.93 -9.62
N ARG A 438 -12.33 -13.71 -9.85
CA ARG A 438 -11.71 -12.88 -8.79
C ARG A 438 -12.74 -12.44 -7.74
N TRP A 439 -13.93 -12.05 -8.17
CA TRP A 439 -15.02 -11.66 -7.26
C TRP A 439 -15.55 -12.84 -6.45
N GLU A 440 -15.71 -14.00 -7.08
CA GLU A 440 -16.10 -15.21 -6.37
C GLU A 440 -15.04 -15.64 -5.36
N ALA A 441 -13.76 -15.65 -5.73
CA ALA A 441 -12.67 -15.96 -4.80
C ALA A 441 -12.63 -14.96 -3.64
N TRP A 442 -12.85 -13.67 -3.90
CA TRP A 442 -12.90 -12.64 -2.86
C TRP A 442 -14.07 -12.86 -1.88
N LEU A 443 -15.26 -13.23 -2.40
CA LEU A 443 -16.43 -13.52 -1.58
C LEU A 443 -16.31 -14.86 -0.83
N ALA A 444 -15.72 -15.88 -1.46
CA ALA A 444 -15.45 -17.17 -0.85
C ALA A 444 -14.42 -17.07 0.29
N ASP A 445 -13.51 -16.09 0.23
CA ASP A 445 -12.55 -15.79 1.28
C ASP A 445 -13.14 -14.92 2.41
N LEU A 446 -14.39 -14.45 2.27
CA LEU A 446 -15.05 -13.67 3.31
C LEU A 446 -15.68 -14.61 4.36
N ARG A 447 -15.53 -14.25 5.64
CA ARG A 447 -16.30 -14.82 6.75
C ARG A 447 -16.76 -13.71 7.69
N LEU A 448 -17.86 -13.92 8.39
CA LEU A 448 -18.23 -13.05 9.52
C LEU A 448 -17.28 -13.35 10.68
N ARG A 449 -17.01 -12.32 11.50
CA ARG A 449 -16.20 -12.49 12.71
C ARG A 449 -16.89 -13.44 13.68
N SER A 450 -16.10 -14.21 14.42
CA SER A 450 -16.59 -15.16 15.42
C SER A 450 -17.42 -14.47 16.51
N PHE A 451 -18.30 -15.24 17.15
CA PHE A 451 -19.12 -14.81 18.28
C PHE A 451 -18.48 -15.14 19.64
N ASP A 452 -17.15 -15.23 19.68
CA ASP A 452 -16.36 -15.53 20.87
C ASP A 452 -16.53 -14.47 21.98
N ASP A 453 -16.65 -13.20 21.57
CA ASP A 453 -16.90 -12.07 22.44
C ASP A 453 -18.38 -11.65 22.36
N ARG A 454 -19.08 -11.70 23.50
CA ARG A 454 -20.49 -11.31 23.65
C ARG A 454 -20.76 -9.91 23.09
N ARG A 455 -19.89 -8.93 23.37
CA ARG A 455 -20.08 -7.55 22.86
C ARG A 455 -20.01 -7.52 21.34
N ARG A 456 -19.10 -8.31 20.78
CA ARG A 456 -18.87 -8.42 19.34
C ARG A 456 -20.02 -9.16 18.66
N ALA A 457 -20.54 -10.22 19.27
CA ALA A 457 -21.73 -10.94 18.78
C ALA A 457 -22.97 -10.05 18.71
N VAL A 458 -23.20 -9.19 19.72
CA VAL A 458 -24.30 -8.20 19.71
C VAL A 458 -24.12 -7.16 18.60
N LEU A 459 -22.89 -6.67 18.38
CA LEU A 459 -22.58 -5.71 17.32
C LEU A 459 -22.77 -6.31 15.92
N VAL A 460 -22.25 -7.52 15.67
CA VAL A 460 -22.36 -8.19 14.36
C VAL A 460 -23.80 -8.56 14.06
N SER A 461 -24.50 -9.20 15.01
CA SER A 461 -25.92 -9.57 14.83
C SER A 461 -26.82 -8.34 14.67
N GLY A 462 -26.57 -7.27 15.43
CA GLY A 462 -27.28 -5.99 15.30
C GLY A 462 -27.06 -5.31 13.94
N ALA A 463 -25.84 -5.34 13.39
CA ALA A 463 -25.55 -4.79 12.07
C ALA A 463 -26.21 -5.60 10.93
N LEU A 464 -26.24 -6.93 11.05
CA LEU A 464 -26.88 -7.83 10.08
C LEU A 464 -28.41 -7.80 10.17
N ALA A 465 -28.97 -7.45 11.34
CA ALA A 465 -30.41 -7.34 11.57
C ALA A 465 -31.06 -6.13 10.87
N GLN A 466 -30.27 -5.15 10.41
CA GLN A 466 -30.81 -3.92 9.82
C GLN A 466 -31.40 -4.15 8.41
N PRO A 467 -32.46 -3.41 8.01
CA PRO A 467 -33.03 -3.47 6.66
C PRO A 467 -32.01 -3.17 5.55
N ASP A 468 -31.07 -2.27 5.82
CA ASP A 468 -29.92 -1.95 4.97
C ASP A 468 -28.64 -2.58 5.53
N SER A 469 -28.68 -3.92 5.67
CA SER A 469 -27.54 -4.67 6.18
C SER A 469 -26.28 -4.45 5.32
N PRO A 470 -25.08 -4.46 5.92
CA PRO A 470 -23.82 -4.39 5.17
C PRO A 470 -23.65 -5.51 4.14
N LEU A 471 -24.26 -6.69 4.36
CA LEU A 471 -24.24 -7.80 3.42
C LEU A 471 -25.05 -7.48 2.15
N LYS A 472 -26.21 -6.84 2.30
CA LYS A 472 -27.01 -6.33 1.17
C LYS A 472 -26.21 -5.29 0.36
N ALA A 473 -25.56 -4.34 1.04
CA ALA A 473 -24.72 -3.34 0.39
C ALA A 473 -23.55 -4.00 -0.38
N LEU A 474 -22.90 -4.99 0.22
CA LEU A 474 -21.81 -5.72 -0.42
C LEU A 474 -22.28 -6.48 -1.68
N ILE A 475 -23.37 -7.23 -1.62
CA ILE A 475 -23.88 -8.00 -2.77
C ILE A 475 -24.25 -7.06 -3.93
N ALA A 476 -24.91 -5.94 -3.63
CA ALA A 476 -25.25 -4.93 -4.63
C ALA A 476 -24.00 -4.30 -5.27
N GLU A 477 -22.96 -4.04 -4.47
CA GLU A 477 -21.70 -3.51 -4.97
C GLU A 477 -20.95 -4.52 -5.85
N VAL A 478 -20.89 -5.80 -5.46
CA VAL A 478 -20.29 -6.86 -6.30
C VAL A 478 -21.04 -6.97 -7.62
N TRP A 479 -22.38 -6.97 -7.59
CA TRP A 479 -23.21 -7.03 -8.80
C TRP A 479 -22.88 -5.88 -9.76
N ARG A 480 -22.75 -4.66 -9.24
CA ARG A 480 -22.37 -3.49 -10.03
C ARG A 480 -20.95 -3.62 -10.59
N GLN A 481 -19.98 -4.00 -9.78
CA GLN A 481 -18.57 -4.08 -10.18
C GLN A 481 -18.27 -5.23 -11.14
N ALA A 482 -18.99 -6.36 -11.03
CA ALA A 482 -18.90 -7.48 -11.96
C ALA A 482 -19.57 -7.19 -13.31
N GLY A 483 -20.40 -6.14 -13.39
CA GLY A 483 -21.06 -5.67 -14.61
C GLY A 483 -22.53 -6.03 -14.76
N GLY A 484 -23.20 -6.52 -13.71
CA GLY A 484 -24.59 -6.94 -13.77
C GLY A 484 -25.59 -5.81 -14.05
N THR A 485 -25.18 -4.55 -13.86
CA THR A 485 -25.96 -3.36 -14.21
C THR A 485 -25.76 -2.89 -15.66
N ASP A 486 -24.75 -3.41 -16.35
CA ASP A 486 -24.35 -2.96 -17.69
C ASP A 486 -25.02 -3.80 -18.79
N ARG A 487 -26.01 -3.20 -19.45
CA ARG A 487 -26.77 -3.82 -20.54
C ARG A 487 -26.09 -3.72 -21.90
N THR A 488 -24.98 -2.98 -22.00
CA THR A 488 -24.24 -2.80 -23.25
C THR A 488 -23.34 -3.99 -23.58
N ARG A 489 -23.08 -4.87 -22.60
CA ARG A 489 -22.25 -6.07 -22.79
C ARG A 489 -22.91 -7.07 -23.74
N PRO A 490 -22.14 -7.86 -24.51
CA PRO A 490 -22.67 -8.97 -25.29
C PRO A 490 -23.53 -9.92 -24.45
N HIS A 491 -24.63 -10.43 -25.04
CA HIS A 491 -25.59 -11.29 -24.35
C HIS A 491 -24.96 -12.52 -23.65
N PRO A 492 -23.98 -13.25 -24.24
CA PRO A 492 -23.33 -14.37 -23.56
C PRO A 492 -22.65 -13.96 -22.25
N LEU A 493 -22.06 -12.77 -22.18
CA LEU A 493 -21.38 -12.27 -20.98
C LEU A 493 -22.39 -11.84 -19.91
N GLN A 494 -23.51 -11.23 -20.31
CA GLN A 494 -24.62 -10.94 -19.39
C GLN A 494 -25.16 -12.22 -18.73
N LEU A 495 -25.31 -13.29 -19.52
CA LEU A 495 -25.74 -14.59 -19.01
C LEU A 495 -24.72 -15.18 -18.04
N ALA A 496 -23.43 -15.11 -18.34
CA ALA A 496 -22.37 -15.59 -17.45
C ALA A 496 -22.38 -14.86 -16.09
N ILE A 497 -22.57 -13.53 -16.08
CA ILE A 497 -22.72 -12.73 -14.85
C ILE A 497 -23.97 -13.16 -14.08
N ALA A 498 -25.12 -13.30 -14.77
CA ALA A 498 -26.38 -13.68 -14.15
C ALA A 498 -26.36 -15.09 -13.56
N VAL A 499 -25.69 -16.05 -14.21
CA VAL A 499 -25.52 -17.40 -13.68
C VAL A 499 -24.68 -17.38 -12.39
N ARG A 500 -23.62 -16.57 -12.33
CA ARG A 500 -22.69 -16.56 -11.18
C ARG A 500 -23.20 -15.77 -9.97
N PHE A 501 -23.86 -14.63 -10.18
CA PHE A 501 -24.25 -13.71 -9.10
C PHE A 501 -25.76 -13.35 -9.07
N GLY A 502 -26.52 -13.86 -10.04
CA GLY A 502 -27.98 -13.64 -10.13
C GLY A 502 -28.76 -14.14 -8.92
N PRO A 503 -28.51 -15.36 -8.40
CA PRO A 503 -29.21 -15.87 -7.22
C PRO A 503 -29.05 -14.95 -6.00
N GLU A 504 -27.85 -14.42 -5.75
CA GLU A 504 -27.51 -13.56 -4.63
C GLU A 504 -28.23 -12.22 -4.73
N ILE A 505 -28.15 -11.55 -5.88
CA ILE A 505 -28.81 -10.24 -6.06
C ILE A 505 -30.34 -10.39 -6.02
N GLN A 506 -30.89 -11.46 -6.62
CA GLN A 506 -32.32 -11.73 -6.57
C GLN A 506 -32.79 -12.01 -5.13
N TYR A 507 -31.99 -12.71 -4.32
CA TYR A 507 -32.30 -12.95 -2.92
C TYR A 507 -32.34 -11.66 -2.10
N VAL A 508 -31.42 -10.73 -2.39
CA VAL A 508 -31.38 -9.40 -1.77
C VAL A 508 -32.56 -8.53 -2.22
N GLU A 509 -32.82 -8.45 -3.52
CA GLU A 509 -33.89 -7.62 -4.10
C GLU A 509 -35.29 -8.09 -3.69
N THR A 510 -35.50 -9.40 -3.53
CA THR A 510 -36.77 -9.96 -3.05
C THR A 510 -36.98 -9.81 -1.54
N GLY A 511 -36.06 -9.15 -0.83
CA GLY A 511 -36.16 -8.89 0.61
C GLY A 511 -35.99 -10.14 1.49
N ARG A 512 -35.60 -11.28 0.93
CA ARG A 512 -35.43 -12.53 1.69
C ARG A 512 -34.28 -12.46 2.70
N ILE A 513 -33.29 -11.58 2.46
CA ILE A 513 -32.24 -11.29 3.43
C ILE A 513 -32.77 -10.75 4.77
N ALA A 514 -33.93 -10.09 4.77
CA ALA A 514 -34.59 -9.63 5.99
C ALA A 514 -35.07 -10.79 6.88
N ARG A 515 -35.31 -11.99 6.33
CA ARG A 515 -35.65 -13.19 7.12
C ARG A 515 -34.45 -13.66 7.94
N ILE A 516 -33.26 -13.64 7.36
CA ILE A 516 -32.00 -13.95 8.05
C ILE A 516 -31.71 -12.88 9.10
N ALA A 517 -31.91 -11.60 8.75
CA ALA A 517 -31.77 -10.47 9.66
C ALA A 517 -32.68 -10.59 10.89
N ALA A 518 -33.94 -11.00 10.72
CA ALA A 518 -34.88 -11.24 11.82
C ALA A 518 -34.41 -12.35 12.77
N ARG A 519 -33.78 -13.42 12.25
CA ARG A 519 -33.21 -14.49 13.08
C ARG A 519 -31.98 -14.03 13.85
N PHE A 520 -31.12 -13.21 13.24
CA PHE A 520 -30.03 -12.58 13.97
C PHE A 520 -30.53 -11.58 15.03
N ALA A 521 -31.64 -10.89 14.78
CA ALA A 521 -32.29 -10.04 15.78
C ALA A 521 -32.82 -10.86 16.95
N GLU A 522 -33.48 -12.00 16.70
CA GLU A 522 -33.91 -12.95 17.75
C GLU A 522 -32.72 -13.46 18.57
N LEU A 523 -31.61 -13.83 17.90
CA LEU A 523 -30.38 -14.22 18.57
C LEU A 523 -29.80 -13.06 19.40
N ASN A 524 -29.80 -11.84 18.87
CA ASN A 524 -29.29 -10.65 19.57
C ASN A 524 -30.12 -10.32 20.83
N VAL A 525 -31.45 -10.44 20.74
CA VAL A 525 -32.35 -10.30 21.89
C VAL A 525 -32.09 -11.41 22.91
N ALA A 526 -31.88 -12.64 22.46
CA ALA A 526 -31.54 -13.76 23.33
C ALA A 526 -30.19 -13.56 24.02
N LEU A 527 -29.17 -13.03 23.32
CA LEU A 527 -27.85 -12.70 23.86
C LEU A 527 -27.89 -11.49 24.82
N GLY A 528 -28.72 -10.49 24.52
CA GLY A 528 -28.90 -9.28 25.33
C GLY A 528 -29.71 -9.50 26.61
N ALA A 529 -30.62 -10.49 26.64
CA ALA A 529 -31.42 -10.85 27.81
C ALA A 529 -30.66 -11.71 28.85
N MET A 530 -29.38 -12.05 28.61
CA MET A 530 -28.55 -12.93 29.45
C MET A 530 -27.98 -12.26 30.72
N ASP A 531 -28.67 -11.29 31.29
CA ASP A 531 -28.22 -10.53 32.48
C ASP A 531 -28.37 -11.33 33.81
N SER A 532 -28.48 -12.67 33.76
CA SER A 532 -28.56 -13.54 34.94
C SER A 532 -27.90 -14.93 34.71
N ASP A 533 -27.06 -15.32 35.66
CA ASP A 533 -26.34 -16.60 35.86
C ASP A 533 -25.71 -17.32 34.65
N ALA A 534 -24.37 -17.43 34.68
CA ALA A 534 -23.54 -18.00 33.62
C ALA A 534 -23.88 -19.45 33.22
N ALA A 535 -24.37 -20.29 34.14
CA ALA A 535 -24.69 -21.70 33.86
C ALA A 535 -26.04 -21.89 33.12
N ASP A 536 -27.03 -21.04 33.41
CA ASP A 536 -28.32 -21.04 32.73
C ASP A 536 -28.24 -20.33 31.37
N ALA A 537 -27.40 -19.30 31.29
CA ALA A 537 -26.96 -18.66 30.06
C ALA A 537 -26.39 -19.67 29.05
N GLN A 538 -25.50 -20.57 29.47
CA GLN A 538 -24.89 -21.59 28.61
C GLN A 538 -25.91 -22.63 28.15
N ARG A 539 -26.79 -23.11 29.03
CA ARG A 539 -27.89 -24.03 28.65
C ARG A 539 -28.90 -23.39 27.71
N ARG A 540 -29.19 -22.10 27.89
CA ARG A 540 -30.09 -21.33 27.01
C ARG A 540 -29.45 -21.05 25.65
N LEU A 541 -28.14 -20.76 25.60
CA LEU A 541 -27.34 -20.75 24.37
C LEU A 541 -27.44 -22.09 23.65
N LEU A 542 -27.28 -23.23 24.33
CA LEU A 542 -27.44 -24.56 23.74
C LEU A 542 -28.85 -24.80 23.15
N THR A 543 -29.91 -24.31 23.82
CA THR A 543 -31.28 -24.38 23.28
C THR A 543 -31.61 -23.32 22.21
N ALA A 544 -30.97 -22.15 22.25
CA ALA A 544 -31.14 -21.07 21.27
C ALA A 544 -30.35 -21.36 19.99
N GLN A 545 -29.11 -21.85 20.11
CA GLN A 545 -28.33 -22.47 19.04
C GLN A 545 -29.08 -23.67 18.46
N GLY A 546 -29.73 -24.49 19.30
CA GLY A 546 -30.64 -25.56 18.88
C GLY A 546 -31.88 -25.09 18.09
N ARG A 547 -32.31 -23.84 18.27
CA ARG A 547 -33.45 -23.23 17.54
C ARG A 547 -33.02 -22.44 16.30
N VAL A 548 -31.83 -21.86 16.29
CA VAL A 548 -31.21 -21.24 15.09
C VAL A 548 -30.71 -22.32 14.11
N ARG A 549 -30.49 -23.55 14.60
CA ARG A 549 -30.43 -24.80 13.80
C ARG A 549 -31.74 -25.16 13.08
N SER A 550 -32.74 -24.27 12.98
CA SER A 550 -33.88 -24.49 12.09
C SER A 550 -33.41 -24.40 10.63
N ILE A 551 -32.90 -25.55 10.17
CA ILE A 551 -32.37 -25.97 8.87
C ILE A 551 -33.17 -25.47 7.65
N GLU A 552 -34.39 -24.97 7.83
CA GLU A 552 -35.30 -24.57 6.76
C GLU A 552 -34.93 -23.24 6.07
N ALA A 553 -34.43 -22.23 6.80
CA ALA A 553 -34.10 -20.93 6.20
C ALA A 553 -32.71 -20.88 5.52
N LEU A 554 -31.80 -21.76 5.94
CA LEU A 554 -30.45 -21.90 5.36
C LEU A 554 -30.47 -22.75 4.08
N ARG A 555 -31.44 -23.67 3.93
CA ARG A 555 -31.61 -24.48 2.72
C ARG A 555 -31.96 -23.66 1.47
N ASP A 556 -32.65 -22.53 1.63
CA ASP A 556 -33.07 -21.65 0.53
C ASP A 556 -32.08 -20.50 0.24
N ALA A 557 -31.01 -20.36 1.04
CA ALA A 557 -30.04 -19.29 0.86
C ALA A 557 -29.07 -19.62 -0.29
N PRO A 558 -28.75 -18.64 -1.16
CA PRO A 558 -27.69 -18.82 -2.15
C PRO A 558 -26.36 -19.25 -1.51
N PRO A 559 -25.50 -20.00 -2.23
CA PRO A 559 -24.31 -20.64 -1.66
C PRO A 559 -23.36 -19.70 -0.92
N LEU A 560 -23.29 -18.44 -1.35
CA LEU A 560 -22.46 -17.42 -0.72
C LEU A 560 -23.02 -16.96 0.63
N ILE A 561 -24.33 -16.72 0.73
CA ILE A 561 -24.99 -16.29 1.97
C ILE A 561 -25.06 -17.44 2.97
N GLY A 562 -25.38 -18.66 2.48
CA GLY A 562 -25.40 -19.86 3.32
C GLY A 562 -24.06 -20.11 3.99
N ARG A 563 -22.96 -20.06 3.23
CA ARG A 563 -21.59 -20.24 3.76
C ARG A 563 -21.23 -19.22 4.85
N LEU A 564 -21.47 -17.93 4.59
CA LEU A 564 -21.14 -16.87 5.56
C LEU A 564 -21.82 -17.08 6.90
N VAL A 565 -23.07 -17.57 6.90
CA VAL A 565 -23.85 -17.82 8.11
C VAL A 565 -23.44 -19.15 8.76
N GLU A 566 -23.22 -20.20 7.97
CA GLU A 566 -22.77 -21.52 8.45
C GLU A 566 -21.43 -21.46 9.20
N ASP A 567 -20.44 -20.75 8.64
CA ASP A 567 -19.08 -20.71 9.18
C ASP A 567 -19.03 -20.04 10.57
N THR A 568 -19.85 -19.00 10.79
CA THR A 568 -19.94 -18.33 12.10
C THR A 568 -20.53 -19.23 13.18
N PHE A 569 -21.48 -20.08 12.79
CA PHE A 569 -22.10 -21.03 13.72
C PHE A 569 -21.22 -22.25 13.98
N ALA A 570 -20.42 -22.70 12.99
CA ALA A 570 -19.51 -23.83 13.13
C ALA A 570 -18.38 -23.58 14.15
N GLU A 571 -17.73 -22.41 14.11
CA GLU A 571 -16.66 -22.05 15.07
C GLU A 571 -17.18 -21.95 16.51
N SER A 572 -18.42 -21.46 16.68
CA SER A 572 -19.08 -21.37 18.00
C SER A 572 -19.32 -22.76 18.61
N THR A 573 -19.44 -23.81 17.79
CA THR A 573 -19.63 -25.20 18.23
C THR A 573 -18.34 -26.00 18.38
N ALA A 574 -17.31 -25.70 17.57
CA ALA A 574 -16.01 -26.37 17.62
C ALA A 574 -15.26 -26.13 18.95
N ALA A 575 -15.47 -24.98 19.59
CA ALA A 575 -14.88 -24.66 20.88
C ALA A 575 -15.49 -25.43 22.08
N GLU A 576 -16.67 -26.05 21.93
CA GLU A 576 -17.38 -26.75 23.02
C GLU A 576 -17.41 -28.28 22.87
N VAL A 577 -17.21 -28.83 21.67
CA VAL A 577 -17.20 -30.28 21.43
C VAL A 577 -15.76 -30.79 21.40
N SER A 578 -15.17 -31.05 22.57
CA SER A 578 -13.85 -31.68 22.64
C SER A 578 -13.86 -33.10 22.05
N ASP A 579 -13.12 -33.29 20.95
CA ASP A 579 -12.33 -34.44 20.45
C ASP A 579 -12.76 -35.93 20.57
N LEU A 580 -13.84 -36.35 21.26
CA LEU A 580 -14.08 -37.80 21.52
C LEU A 580 -15.53 -38.32 21.39
N THR A 581 -16.51 -37.47 21.08
CA THR A 581 -17.93 -37.88 21.06
C THR A 581 -18.53 -38.09 19.67
N ASN A 582 -17.91 -37.62 18.59
CA ASN A 582 -18.45 -37.80 17.24
C ASN A 582 -18.32 -39.27 16.77
N PRO A 583 -19.43 -39.95 16.41
CA PRO A 583 -19.41 -41.35 15.98
C PRO A 583 -18.65 -41.57 14.66
N VAL A 584 -18.64 -40.57 13.76
CA VAL A 584 -17.94 -40.63 12.47
C VAL A 584 -16.43 -40.56 12.68
N THR A 585 -15.95 -39.65 13.53
CA THR A 585 -14.53 -39.56 13.93
C THR A 585 -14.05 -40.86 14.60
N ARG A 586 -14.89 -41.48 15.43
CA ARG A 586 -14.57 -42.77 16.06
C ARG A 586 -14.47 -43.90 15.04
N ALA A 587 -15.38 -43.94 14.06
CA ALA A 587 -15.32 -44.90 12.96
C ALA A 587 -14.04 -44.72 12.13
N TRP A 588 -13.63 -43.48 11.86
CA TRP A 588 -12.37 -43.16 11.20
C TRP A 588 -11.14 -43.69 11.96
N GLN A 589 -11.04 -43.36 13.25
CA GLN A 589 -9.93 -43.77 14.11
C GLN A 589 -9.80 -45.29 14.25
N THR A 590 -10.92 -46.01 14.24
CA THR A 590 -10.93 -47.48 14.40
C THR A 590 -10.70 -48.23 13.09
N GLN A 591 -11.23 -47.72 11.96
CA GLN A 591 -11.27 -48.46 10.71
C GLN A 591 -10.22 -48.01 9.69
N VAL A 592 -9.90 -46.72 9.63
CA VAL A 592 -9.08 -46.14 8.55
C VAL A 592 -7.72 -45.66 9.06
N LEU A 593 -7.68 -44.99 10.21
CA LEU A 593 -6.45 -44.40 10.75
C LEU A 593 -5.28 -45.41 10.89
N PRO A 594 -5.47 -46.66 11.35
CA PRO A 594 -4.38 -47.63 11.45
C PRO A 594 -3.82 -48.04 10.08
N LEU A 595 -4.70 -48.24 9.09
CA LEU A 595 -4.31 -48.52 7.70
C LEU A 595 -3.55 -47.32 7.11
N CYS A 596 -4.06 -46.12 7.38
CA CYS A 596 -3.52 -44.87 6.90
C CYS A 596 -2.09 -44.63 7.41
N ALA A 597 -1.89 -44.77 8.73
CA ALA A 597 -0.57 -44.65 9.34
C ALA A 597 0.43 -45.67 8.77
N SER A 598 0.01 -46.91 8.53
CA SER A 598 0.89 -47.95 7.99
C SER A 598 1.34 -47.68 6.55
N ALA A 599 0.46 -47.12 5.71
CA ALA A 599 0.70 -46.91 4.30
C ALA A 599 1.44 -45.59 4.00
N LEU A 600 1.13 -44.51 4.75
CA LEU A 600 1.58 -43.16 4.40
C LEU A 600 2.69 -42.61 5.30
N ALA A 601 2.68 -42.92 6.60
CA ALA A 601 3.51 -42.20 7.56
C ALA A 601 5.00 -42.48 7.39
N GLY A 602 5.79 -41.44 7.08
CA GLY A 602 7.24 -41.55 6.93
C GLY A 602 7.68 -42.29 5.67
N ARG A 603 6.81 -42.45 4.66
CA ARG A 603 7.08 -43.29 3.47
C ARG A 603 6.93 -42.51 2.16
N PHE A 604 7.83 -42.80 1.22
CA PHE A 604 7.79 -42.25 -0.14
C PHE A 604 6.68 -42.93 -0.96
N PRO A 605 5.83 -42.21 -1.74
CA PRO A 605 5.97 -40.81 -2.18
C PRO A 605 5.32 -39.73 -1.28
N PHE A 606 4.75 -40.11 -0.14
CA PHE A 606 3.96 -39.19 0.71
C PHE A 606 4.82 -38.30 1.61
N SER A 607 5.94 -38.83 2.08
CA SER A 607 6.99 -38.09 2.79
C SER A 607 8.37 -38.59 2.38
N GLU A 608 9.40 -37.85 2.78
CA GLU A 608 10.79 -38.34 2.66
C GLU A 608 10.98 -39.58 3.55
N GLY A 609 11.58 -40.63 2.99
CA GLY A 609 11.75 -41.91 3.70
C GLY A 609 11.89 -43.13 2.77
N PRO A 610 11.80 -44.35 3.34
CA PRO A 610 11.75 -45.58 2.58
C PRO A 610 10.48 -45.66 1.73
N ASP A 611 10.51 -46.48 0.69
CA ASP A 611 9.37 -46.71 -0.20
C ASP A 611 8.15 -47.25 0.56
N ALA A 612 6.96 -46.74 0.23
CA ALA A 612 5.70 -47.29 0.69
C ALA A 612 5.47 -48.68 0.08
N ASP A 613 4.85 -49.58 0.83
CA ASP A 613 4.41 -50.85 0.28
C ASP A 613 3.22 -50.60 -0.68
N PRO A 614 3.34 -50.88 -1.99
CA PRO A 614 2.25 -50.67 -2.95
C PRO A 614 0.96 -51.40 -2.55
N ALA A 615 1.06 -52.56 -1.89
CA ALA A 615 -0.11 -53.31 -1.44
C ALA A 615 -0.84 -52.58 -0.29
N ALA A 616 -0.09 -52.03 0.67
CA ALA A 616 -0.67 -51.23 1.76
C ALA A 616 -1.31 -49.94 1.23
N VAL A 617 -0.68 -49.27 0.26
CA VAL A 617 -1.24 -48.08 -0.40
C VAL A 617 -2.53 -48.42 -1.15
N ALA A 618 -2.55 -49.53 -1.91
CA ALA A 618 -3.76 -49.98 -2.60
C ALA A 618 -4.88 -50.38 -1.62
N ALA A 619 -4.55 -51.00 -0.48
CA ALA A 619 -5.54 -51.36 0.54
C ALA A 619 -6.20 -50.14 1.20
N LEU A 620 -5.50 -49.00 1.26
CA LEU A 620 -6.04 -47.76 1.81
C LEU A 620 -6.76 -46.90 0.76
N LEU A 621 -6.06 -46.57 -0.33
CA LEU A 621 -6.45 -45.56 -1.32
C LEU A 621 -6.99 -46.15 -2.63
N GLY A 622 -6.83 -47.46 -2.85
CA GLY A 622 -7.32 -48.13 -4.04
C GLY A 622 -8.85 -48.24 -4.07
N PRO A 623 -9.43 -48.62 -5.23
CA PRO A 623 -10.87 -48.85 -5.34
C PRO A 623 -11.31 -49.96 -4.36
N GLY A 624 -12.36 -49.71 -3.57
CA GLY A 624 -12.79 -50.59 -2.49
C GLY A 624 -11.87 -50.59 -1.24
N GLY A 625 -10.89 -49.70 -1.18
CA GLY A 625 -9.95 -49.55 -0.07
C GLY A 625 -10.59 -49.03 1.22
N GLY A 626 -9.77 -48.80 2.24
CA GLY A 626 -10.22 -48.29 3.55
C GLY A 626 -10.99 -46.96 3.46
N ILE A 627 -10.49 -46.00 2.67
CA ILE A 627 -11.14 -44.68 2.53
C ILE A 627 -12.42 -44.78 1.70
N ASP A 628 -12.39 -45.52 0.60
CA ASP A 628 -13.55 -45.69 -0.28
C ASP A 628 -14.73 -46.36 0.46
N ARG A 629 -14.45 -47.41 1.25
CA ARG A 629 -15.46 -48.05 2.12
C ARG A 629 -16.00 -47.10 3.19
N PHE A 630 -15.13 -46.32 3.81
CA PHE A 630 -15.54 -45.33 4.81
C PHE A 630 -16.47 -44.26 4.21
N LEU A 631 -16.13 -43.76 3.03
CA LEU A 631 -16.95 -42.79 2.29
C LEU A 631 -18.28 -43.39 1.83
N GLY A 632 -18.29 -44.63 1.36
CA GLY A 632 -19.52 -45.35 1.02
C GLY A 632 -20.49 -45.44 2.20
N ALA A 633 -19.99 -45.66 3.41
CA ALA A 633 -20.80 -45.73 4.63
C ALA A 633 -21.34 -44.37 5.12
N HIS A 634 -20.72 -43.25 4.70
CA HIS A 634 -21.05 -41.90 5.17
C HIS A 634 -21.38 -40.92 4.03
N ALA A 635 -21.72 -41.42 2.84
CA ALA A 635 -21.96 -40.61 1.64
C ALA A 635 -23.10 -39.60 1.85
N ASP A 636 -24.09 -39.94 2.68
CA ASP A 636 -25.25 -39.10 2.98
C ASP A 636 -24.88 -37.81 3.72
N LEU A 637 -23.72 -37.77 4.39
CA LEU A 637 -23.23 -36.64 5.18
C LEU A 637 -22.32 -35.71 4.38
N LEU A 638 -21.97 -36.07 3.14
CA LEU A 638 -21.01 -35.37 2.30
C LEU A 638 -21.69 -34.79 1.05
N ASP A 639 -21.36 -33.54 0.72
CA ASP A 639 -21.71 -32.93 -0.56
C ASP A 639 -20.49 -32.99 -1.49
N ARG A 640 -20.66 -33.73 -2.59
CA ARG A 640 -19.65 -34.00 -3.61
C ARG A 640 -19.92 -33.25 -4.92
N GLU A 641 -21.00 -32.48 -5.00
CA GLU A 641 -21.37 -31.70 -6.19
C GLU A 641 -20.61 -30.37 -6.25
N ALA A 642 -20.12 -29.89 -5.11
CA ALA A 642 -19.24 -28.74 -5.02
C ALA A 642 -17.83 -29.05 -5.58
N ALA A 643 -17.17 -28.02 -6.12
CA ALA A 643 -15.80 -28.12 -6.67
C ALA A 643 -14.77 -28.62 -5.63
N SER A 644 -14.95 -28.24 -4.36
CA SER A 644 -14.30 -28.86 -3.21
C SER A 644 -15.34 -29.58 -2.37
N TRP A 645 -15.03 -30.81 -1.96
CA TRP A 645 -15.92 -31.60 -1.12
C TRP A 645 -16.14 -30.93 0.23
N ARG A 646 -17.38 -30.98 0.70
CA ARG A 646 -17.77 -30.36 1.97
C ARG A 646 -18.71 -31.26 2.74
N TRP A 647 -18.56 -31.27 4.06
CA TRP A 647 -19.57 -31.86 4.94
C TRP A 647 -20.88 -31.09 4.82
N LYS A 648 -22.00 -31.81 4.78
CA LYS A 648 -23.33 -31.22 4.85
C LYS A 648 -23.53 -30.53 6.21
N PRO A 649 -24.43 -29.54 6.31
CA PRO A 649 -24.62 -28.75 7.52
C PRO A 649 -24.83 -29.61 8.77
N GLU A 650 -25.59 -30.71 8.65
CA GLU A 650 -25.87 -31.64 9.75
C GLU A 650 -24.59 -32.25 10.33
N ALA A 651 -23.61 -32.56 9.47
CA ALA A 651 -22.36 -33.20 9.86
C ALA A 651 -21.32 -32.19 10.39
N ARG A 652 -21.27 -30.96 9.84
CA ARG A 652 -20.45 -29.87 10.41
C ARG A 652 -20.92 -29.47 11.81
N LEU A 653 -22.23 -29.36 12.00
CA LEU A 653 -22.83 -29.04 13.30
C LEU A 653 -22.64 -30.16 14.34
N ALA A 654 -22.30 -31.38 13.90
CA ALA A 654 -21.91 -32.50 14.76
C ALA A 654 -20.41 -32.47 15.15
N GLY A 655 -19.66 -31.45 14.72
CA GLY A 655 -18.27 -31.23 15.10
C GLY A 655 -17.25 -31.88 14.16
N LEU A 656 -17.61 -32.17 12.90
CA LEU A 656 -16.61 -32.55 11.89
C LEU A 656 -15.83 -31.32 11.40
N ASP A 657 -14.53 -31.49 11.33
CA ASP A 657 -13.59 -30.52 10.77
C ASP A 657 -13.87 -30.30 9.27
N PRO A 658 -14.09 -29.05 8.83
CA PRO A 658 -14.30 -28.74 7.41
C PRO A 658 -13.17 -29.20 6.49
N ASP A 659 -11.91 -29.14 6.93
CA ASP A 659 -10.74 -29.46 6.12
C ASP A 659 -10.59 -30.97 5.90
N SER A 660 -11.22 -31.79 6.74
CA SER A 660 -11.16 -33.25 6.61
C SER A 660 -11.91 -33.77 5.37
N ALA A 661 -12.97 -33.08 4.93
CA ALA A 661 -13.66 -33.38 3.68
C ALA A 661 -12.74 -33.19 2.44
N VAL A 662 -11.94 -32.12 2.47
CA VAL A 662 -10.96 -31.81 1.42
C VAL A 662 -9.83 -32.86 1.43
N PHE A 663 -9.37 -33.27 2.61
CA PHE A 663 -8.41 -34.37 2.73
C PHE A 663 -8.94 -35.66 2.08
N LEU A 664 -10.21 -36.04 2.33
CA LEU A 664 -10.82 -37.25 1.75
C LEU A 664 -10.89 -37.17 0.22
N GLN A 665 -11.21 -36.00 -0.33
CA GLN A 665 -11.17 -35.74 -1.77
C GLN A 665 -9.76 -35.94 -2.35
N HIS A 666 -8.74 -35.33 -1.71
CA HIS A 666 -7.35 -35.46 -2.15
C HIS A 666 -6.84 -36.91 -2.06
N ALA A 667 -7.17 -37.62 -0.98
CA ALA A 667 -6.74 -39.00 -0.77
C ALA A 667 -7.27 -39.94 -1.88
N LEU A 668 -8.53 -39.77 -2.29
CA LEU A 668 -9.09 -40.53 -3.42
C LEU A 668 -8.47 -40.14 -4.76
N ALA A 669 -8.22 -38.85 -5.00
CA ALA A 669 -7.56 -38.40 -6.22
C ALA A 669 -6.14 -38.99 -6.35
N VAL A 670 -5.38 -38.98 -5.26
CA VAL A 670 -4.05 -39.60 -5.18
C VAL A 670 -4.14 -41.12 -5.35
N GLY A 671 -5.13 -41.78 -4.71
CA GLY A 671 -5.36 -43.21 -4.86
C GLY A 671 -5.63 -43.65 -6.29
N ALA A 672 -6.54 -42.95 -6.97
CA ALA A 672 -6.85 -43.20 -8.38
C ALA A 672 -5.61 -42.99 -9.25
N ALA A 673 -4.84 -41.93 -9.02
CA ALA A 673 -3.63 -41.62 -9.78
C ALA A 673 -2.51 -42.66 -9.59
N LEU A 674 -2.32 -43.18 -8.38
CA LEU A 674 -1.31 -44.19 -8.05
C LEU A 674 -1.73 -45.64 -8.36
N ALA A 675 -2.94 -45.86 -8.88
CA ALA A 675 -3.36 -47.18 -9.34
C ALA A 675 -2.41 -47.71 -10.45
N PRO A 676 -1.95 -48.96 -10.36
CA PRO A 676 -1.04 -49.54 -11.35
C PRO A 676 -1.74 -49.70 -12.72
N GLY A 677 -0.96 -49.69 -13.80
CA GLY A 677 -1.46 -49.88 -15.17
C GLY A 677 -1.66 -48.59 -15.96
N ALA A 678 -1.07 -47.47 -15.53
CA ALA A 678 -1.02 -46.25 -16.33
C ALA A 678 -0.09 -46.46 -17.54
N ARG A 679 -0.59 -46.17 -18.75
CA ARG A 679 0.22 -46.26 -19.96
C ARG A 679 0.96 -44.95 -20.19
N ILE A 680 2.23 -45.05 -20.54
CA ILE A 680 3.14 -43.93 -20.77
C ILE A 680 3.69 -44.04 -22.18
N THR A 681 3.52 -42.97 -22.96
CA THR A 681 4.23 -42.76 -24.22
C THR A 681 5.37 -41.79 -23.97
N ALA A 682 6.60 -42.24 -24.12
CA ALA A 682 7.81 -41.46 -23.93
C ALA A 682 8.41 -41.07 -25.30
N ALA A 683 8.61 -39.77 -25.53
CA ALA A 683 9.19 -39.21 -26.76
C ALA A 683 10.36 -38.29 -26.43
N ALA A 684 11.49 -38.43 -27.11
CA ALA A 684 12.58 -37.47 -26.97
C ALA A 684 12.32 -36.24 -27.84
N LEU A 685 12.38 -35.06 -27.24
CA LEU A 685 12.28 -33.78 -27.94
C LEU A 685 13.65 -33.28 -28.41
N ALA A 686 14.68 -33.53 -27.61
CA ALA A 686 16.07 -33.23 -27.93
C ALA A 686 17.00 -34.10 -27.09
N GLU A 687 18.15 -34.48 -27.65
CA GLU A 687 19.13 -35.32 -26.97
C GLU A 687 20.57 -34.84 -27.22
N ARG A 688 21.42 -35.04 -26.21
CA ARG A 688 22.87 -34.89 -26.29
C ARG A 688 23.49 -36.17 -25.74
N GLY A 689 23.93 -37.04 -26.65
CA GLY A 689 24.29 -38.43 -26.35
C GLY A 689 23.08 -39.34 -26.51
N ARG A 690 23.31 -40.59 -26.94
CA ARG A 690 22.22 -41.56 -27.15
C ARG A 690 21.68 -41.98 -25.79
N ALA A 691 20.36 -41.90 -25.61
CA ALA A 691 19.71 -42.33 -24.38
C ALA A 691 18.98 -43.67 -24.55
N THR A 692 18.92 -44.47 -23.49
CA THR A 692 18.08 -45.68 -23.39
C THR A 692 17.28 -45.58 -22.09
N LEU A 693 15.96 -45.63 -22.19
CA LEU A 693 15.03 -45.54 -21.05
C LEU A 693 14.44 -46.92 -20.77
N VAL A 694 14.54 -47.37 -19.52
CA VAL A 694 13.93 -48.61 -19.02
C VAL A 694 13.11 -48.31 -17.77
N LEU A 695 11.87 -48.81 -17.72
CA LEU A 695 10.95 -48.70 -16.61
C LEU A 695 10.36 -50.07 -16.29
N GLY A 696 10.54 -50.58 -15.08
CA GLY A 696 9.96 -51.86 -14.63
C GLY A 696 10.34 -53.05 -15.52
N GLY A 697 11.54 -53.02 -16.08
CA GLY A 697 12.07 -54.06 -16.96
C GLY A 697 11.57 -54.04 -18.42
N GLN A 698 10.87 -52.98 -18.84
CA GLN A 698 10.50 -52.70 -20.25
C GLN A 698 11.09 -51.35 -20.69
N GLY A 699 11.48 -51.22 -21.95
CA GLY A 699 12.18 -50.01 -22.40
C GLY A 699 12.93 -50.19 -23.71
N GLY A 700 13.65 -49.15 -24.12
CA GLY A 700 14.39 -49.13 -25.37
C GLY A 700 15.19 -47.85 -25.58
N PRO A 701 15.92 -47.76 -26.71
CA PRO A 701 16.60 -46.52 -27.10
C PRO A 701 15.59 -45.41 -27.33
N LEU A 702 15.90 -44.21 -26.88
CA LEU A 702 15.08 -43.01 -27.06
C LEU A 702 15.95 -41.91 -27.69
N GLY A 703 15.51 -41.37 -28.83
CA GLY A 703 16.21 -40.30 -29.52
C GLY A 703 15.26 -39.37 -30.27
N ALA A 704 15.68 -38.14 -30.55
CA ALA A 704 14.78 -37.09 -31.05
C ALA A 704 14.19 -37.37 -32.44
N ALA A 705 14.87 -38.23 -33.23
CA ALA A 705 14.40 -38.74 -34.51
C ALA A 705 13.90 -40.20 -34.44
N GLY A 706 13.83 -40.78 -33.23
CA GLY A 706 13.42 -42.15 -32.99
C GLY A 706 11.91 -42.31 -32.84
N GLU A 707 11.46 -43.55 -32.68
CA GLU A 707 10.07 -43.85 -32.36
C GLU A 707 9.78 -43.59 -30.87
N ASN A 708 8.52 -43.30 -30.57
CA ASN A 708 8.05 -43.13 -29.20
C ASN A 708 8.03 -44.49 -28.49
N LEU A 709 8.48 -44.53 -27.24
CA LEU A 709 8.44 -45.73 -26.41
C LEU A 709 7.09 -45.83 -25.70
N LEU A 710 6.42 -46.97 -25.83
CA LEU A 710 5.24 -47.32 -25.05
C LEU A 710 5.66 -48.13 -23.82
N LEU A 711 5.32 -47.62 -22.65
CA LEU A 711 5.66 -48.18 -21.35
C LEU A 711 4.39 -48.27 -20.50
N ASP A 712 4.41 -49.13 -19.50
CA ASP A 712 3.42 -49.16 -18.41
C ASP A 712 4.10 -48.83 -17.09
N TRP A 713 3.41 -48.09 -16.24
CA TRP A 713 3.85 -47.85 -14.86
C TRP A 713 3.04 -48.72 -13.87
N PRO A 714 3.71 -49.40 -12.93
CA PRO A 714 5.17 -49.45 -12.66
C PRO A 714 5.95 -50.45 -13.55
N GLY A 715 5.27 -51.11 -14.50
CA GLY A 715 5.85 -52.13 -15.38
C GLY A 715 5.80 -53.54 -14.79
N PRO A 716 6.11 -54.58 -15.60
CA PRO A 716 5.98 -55.98 -15.19
C PRO A 716 6.94 -56.39 -14.07
N ARG A 717 8.13 -55.76 -14.01
CA ARG A 717 9.16 -55.99 -12.98
C ARG A 717 9.36 -54.70 -12.17
N ALA A 718 8.32 -54.27 -11.46
CA ALA A 718 8.29 -53.01 -10.70
C ALA A 718 9.48 -52.83 -9.72
N ALA A 719 10.04 -53.93 -9.18
CA ALA A 719 11.20 -53.88 -8.30
C ALA A 719 12.48 -53.34 -8.97
N GLU A 720 12.59 -53.44 -10.30
CA GLU A 720 13.72 -52.90 -11.08
C GLU A 720 13.67 -51.37 -11.21
N GLY A 721 12.52 -50.75 -10.95
CA GLY A 721 12.36 -49.30 -10.96
C GLY A 721 12.62 -48.67 -12.32
N ILE A 722 13.32 -47.54 -12.36
CA ILE A 722 13.63 -46.79 -13.58
C ILE A 722 15.14 -46.67 -13.79
N SER A 723 15.60 -46.81 -15.03
CA SER A 723 16.96 -46.45 -15.43
C SER A 723 17.00 -45.68 -16.75
N VAL A 724 17.90 -44.71 -16.83
CA VAL A 724 18.22 -43.97 -18.05
C VAL A 724 19.72 -44.03 -18.27
N ASP A 725 20.12 -44.74 -19.32
CA ASP A 725 21.51 -44.94 -19.71
C ASP A 725 21.86 -44.01 -20.86
N PHE A 726 22.94 -43.24 -20.70
CA PHE A 726 23.45 -42.28 -21.68
C PHE A 726 24.79 -42.74 -22.22
N SER A 727 24.95 -42.69 -23.54
CA SER A 727 26.21 -42.90 -24.24
C SER A 727 26.64 -41.61 -24.93
N THR A 728 27.69 -40.97 -24.42
CA THR A 728 28.33 -39.80 -25.05
C THR A 728 29.70 -40.18 -25.60
N PRO A 729 30.32 -39.35 -26.46
CA PRO A 729 31.71 -39.55 -26.89
C PRO A 729 32.73 -39.52 -25.74
N GLU A 730 32.36 -38.91 -24.60
CA GLU A 730 33.23 -38.69 -23.44
C GLU A 730 33.11 -39.80 -22.39
N GLY A 731 32.04 -40.61 -22.44
CA GLY A 731 31.82 -41.73 -21.53
C GLY A 731 30.36 -42.19 -21.45
N ALA A 732 30.10 -43.19 -20.62
CA ALA A 732 28.75 -43.64 -20.27
C ALA A 732 28.32 -43.02 -18.93
N ALA A 733 27.06 -42.60 -18.85
CA ALA A 733 26.46 -42.08 -17.62
C ALA A 733 25.10 -42.74 -17.38
N ARG A 734 24.73 -42.98 -16.13
CA ARG A 734 23.50 -43.70 -15.78
C ARG A 734 22.75 -42.99 -14.65
N LEU A 735 21.45 -42.78 -14.86
CA LEU A 735 20.50 -42.41 -13.82
C LEU A 735 19.67 -43.65 -13.47
N GLU A 736 19.62 -44.04 -12.21
CA GLU A 736 18.88 -45.24 -11.79
C GLU A 736 18.22 -45.02 -10.43
N GLN A 737 16.98 -45.50 -10.30
CA GLN A 737 16.24 -45.56 -9.04
C GLN A 737 15.46 -46.87 -8.99
N PRO A 738 15.85 -47.82 -8.11
CA PRO A 738 15.16 -49.10 -7.98
C PRO A 738 13.81 -48.96 -7.26
N GLY A 739 13.03 -50.02 -7.28
CA GLY A 739 11.76 -50.13 -6.56
C GLY A 739 10.55 -49.61 -7.33
N PRO A 740 9.33 -49.97 -6.88
CA PRO A 740 8.08 -49.66 -7.59
C PRO A 740 7.82 -48.15 -7.74
N TRP A 741 8.42 -47.34 -6.88
CA TRP A 741 8.32 -45.88 -6.91
C TRP A 741 9.52 -45.21 -7.61
N GLY A 742 10.39 -45.98 -8.28
CA GLY A 742 11.62 -45.50 -8.91
C GLY A 742 11.40 -44.30 -9.84
N LEU A 743 10.35 -44.32 -10.67
CA LEU A 743 9.96 -43.19 -11.54
C LEU A 743 9.74 -41.91 -10.73
N LEU A 744 8.91 -41.97 -9.68
CA LEU A 744 8.61 -40.82 -8.83
C LEU A 744 9.86 -40.35 -8.09
N ARG A 745 10.74 -41.27 -7.67
CA ARG A 745 11.98 -40.97 -6.95
C ARG A 745 13.01 -40.30 -7.85
N LEU A 746 13.17 -40.77 -9.09
CA LEU A 746 14.07 -40.18 -10.08
C LEU A 746 13.64 -38.75 -10.43
N LEU A 747 12.33 -38.56 -10.59
CA LEU A 747 11.77 -37.26 -10.94
C LEU A 747 11.58 -36.35 -9.73
N SER A 748 11.62 -36.88 -8.50
CA SER A 748 11.42 -36.16 -7.23
C SER A 748 12.21 -34.84 -7.14
N PRO A 749 13.52 -34.79 -7.44
CA PRO A 749 14.29 -33.53 -7.39
C PRO A 749 14.00 -32.59 -8.56
N LEU A 750 13.35 -33.07 -9.63
CA LEU A 750 13.07 -32.30 -10.83
C LEU A 750 11.75 -31.54 -10.70
N ARG A 751 11.74 -30.31 -11.22
CA ARG A 751 10.49 -29.58 -11.48
C ARG A 751 9.96 -30.04 -12.84
N LEU A 752 8.76 -30.60 -12.85
CA LEU A 752 8.13 -31.11 -14.07
C LEU A 752 7.27 -30.02 -14.67
N ARG A 753 7.35 -29.86 -15.99
CA ARG A 753 6.47 -28.96 -16.75
C ARG A 753 5.23 -29.75 -17.16
N GLU A 754 4.14 -29.57 -16.42
CA GLU A 754 2.85 -30.19 -16.71
C GLU A 754 2.14 -29.49 -17.88
N ARG A 755 1.48 -30.29 -18.72
CA ARG A 755 0.76 -29.89 -19.93
C ARG A 755 -0.55 -30.66 -20.06
N ASP A 756 -1.51 -30.06 -20.77
CA ASP A 756 -2.78 -30.68 -21.15
C ASP A 756 -3.56 -31.24 -19.94
N GLY A 757 -3.56 -30.49 -18.83
CA GLY A 757 -4.27 -30.86 -17.60
C GLY A 757 -3.76 -32.15 -16.94
N GLY A 758 -2.45 -32.39 -16.99
CA GLY A 758 -1.80 -33.55 -16.38
C GLY A 758 -1.58 -34.71 -17.33
N LEU A 759 -1.95 -34.60 -18.61
CA LEU A 759 -1.73 -35.67 -19.59
C LEU A 759 -0.29 -35.71 -20.10
N ARG A 760 0.42 -34.58 -20.17
CA ARG A 760 1.78 -34.52 -20.71
C ARG A 760 2.73 -33.85 -19.73
N PHE A 761 3.96 -34.36 -19.67
CA PHE A 761 5.02 -33.80 -18.82
C PHE A 761 6.31 -33.65 -19.61
N LEU A 762 6.86 -32.43 -19.63
CA LEU A 762 8.20 -32.19 -20.18
C LEU A 762 9.25 -32.30 -19.08
N ILE A 763 10.25 -33.15 -19.32
CA ILE A 763 11.26 -33.57 -18.36
C ILE A 763 12.64 -33.26 -18.95
N ASP A 764 13.50 -32.60 -18.17
CA ASP A 764 14.90 -32.33 -18.52
C ASP A 764 15.82 -33.16 -17.63
N LEU A 765 16.35 -34.25 -18.19
CA LEU A 765 17.32 -35.13 -17.53
C LEU A 765 18.74 -34.73 -17.92
N ARG A 766 19.62 -34.57 -16.93
CA ARG A 766 21.02 -34.18 -17.15
C ARG A 766 21.97 -34.99 -16.28
N ILE A 767 23.05 -35.50 -16.87
CA ILE A 767 24.14 -36.19 -16.14
C ILE A 767 25.43 -36.19 -16.97
N GLY A 768 26.57 -35.83 -16.38
CA GLY A 768 27.90 -36.04 -16.99
C GLY A 768 28.06 -35.51 -18.42
N GLY A 769 27.51 -34.33 -18.73
CA GLY A 769 27.54 -33.73 -20.08
C GLY A 769 26.42 -34.21 -21.02
N ALA A 770 25.78 -35.34 -20.71
CA ALA A 770 24.60 -35.83 -21.40
C ALA A 770 23.34 -35.07 -20.96
N ARG A 771 22.41 -34.90 -21.89
CA ARG A 771 21.11 -34.26 -21.66
C ARG A 771 20.03 -34.92 -22.50
N LEU A 772 18.87 -35.15 -21.92
CA LEU A 772 17.69 -35.67 -22.60
C LEU A 772 16.48 -34.84 -22.21
N PHE A 773 15.87 -34.20 -23.20
CA PHE A 773 14.55 -33.61 -23.07
C PHE A 773 13.53 -34.62 -23.52
N LEU A 774 12.69 -35.02 -22.58
CA LEU A 774 11.71 -36.09 -22.73
C LEU A 774 10.31 -35.50 -22.53
N GLU A 775 9.39 -35.83 -23.43
CA GLU A 775 7.95 -35.71 -23.20
C GLU A 775 7.40 -37.07 -22.77
N MET A 776 6.77 -37.11 -21.59
CA MET A 776 5.99 -38.27 -21.13
C MET A 776 4.50 -37.95 -21.22
N THR A 777 3.78 -38.68 -22.08
CA THR A 777 2.33 -38.59 -22.21
C THR A 777 1.66 -39.77 -21.52
N PHE A 778 0.63 -39.51 -20.72
CA PHE A 778 -0.18 -40.51 -20.04
C PHE A 778 -1.51 -40.70 -20.76
N ASP A 779 -2.09 -41.90 -20.63
CA ASP A 779 -3.42 -42.23 -21.15
C ASP A 779 -4.57 -41.64 -20.34
N ARG A 780 -4.28 -41.11 -19.14
CA ARG A 780 -5.26 -40.53 -18.22
C ARG A 780 -4.71 -39.29 -17.49
N PRO A 781 -5.53 -38.25 -17.27
CA PRO A 781 -5.08 -37.02 -16.60
C PRO A 781 -4.65 -37.25 -15.15
N ALA A 782 -5.40 -38.07 -14.42
CA ALA A 782 -5.01 -38.51 -13.08
C ALA A 782 -3.98 -39.64 -13.21
N ASN A 783 -2.71 -39.34 -12.96
CA ASN A 783 -1.58 -40.27 -13.04
C ASN A 783 -0.51 -39.96 -11.98
N PRO A 784 0.48 -40.85 -11.78
CA PRO A 784 1.46 -40.70 -10.70
C PRO A 784 2.24 -39.37 -10.69
N LEU A 785 2.44 -38.73 -11.85
CA LEU A 785 3.15 -37.45 -11.93
C LEU A 785 2.24 -36.27 -11.61
N SER A 786 1.00 -36.27 -12.11
CA SER A 786 0.00 -35.21 -11.88
C SER A 786 -0.30 -35.00 -10.38
N THR A 787 -0.40 -36.09 -9.60
CA THR A 787 -0.73 -36.01 -8.17
C THR A 787 0.50 -35.97 -7.27
N ARG A 788 1.71 -35.83 -7.84
CA ARG A 788 2.96 -35.85 -7.05
C ARG A 788 2.98 -34.77 -5.97
N GLN A 789 2.46 -33.58 -6.27
CA GLN A 789 2.39 -32.48 -5.30
C GLN A 789 1.33 -32.74 -4.23
N LEU A 790 0.16 -33.26 -4.62
CA LEU A 790 -0.92 -33.61 -3.70
C LEU A 790 -0.56 -34.80 -2.78
N ALA A 791 0.23 -35.75 -3.28
CA ALA A 791 0.70 -36.89 -2.50
C ALA A 791 1.73 -36.45 -1.44
N ARG A 792 2.61 -35.49 -1.77
CA ARG A 792 3.59 -34.94 -0.83
C ARG A 792 2.87 -34.16 0.28
N GLY A 793 2.95 -34.65 1.50
CA GLY A 793 2.29 -34.04 2.65
C GLY A 793 0.86 -34.55 2.89
N LEU A 794 0.41 -35.59 2.18
CA LEU A 794 -0.82 -36.30 2.51
C LEU A 794 -0.65 -37.01 3.86
N ALA A 795 -1.06 -36.34 4.92
CA ALA A 795 -0.98 -36.84 6.29
C ALA A 795 -2.37 -37.23 6.80
N CYS A 796 -2.46 -38.36 7.48
CA CYS A 796 -3.72 -38.87 8.02
C CYS A 796 -4.22 -37.97 9.17
N PRO A 797 -5.40 -37.33 9.05
CA PRO A 797 -5.94 -36.52 10.13
C PRO A 797 -6.30 -37.43 11.32
N GLN A 798 -5.98 -36.97 12.53
CA GLN A 798 -6.30 -37.70 13.77
C GLN A 798 -7.80 -37.60 14.11
N VAL A 799 -8.42 -36.49 13.69
CA VAL A 799 -9.83 -36.16 13.89
C VAL A 799 -10.40 -35.73 12.53
N LEU A 800 -11.64 -36.13 12.24
CA LEU A 800 -12.38 -35.70 11.05
C LEU A 800 -13.30 -34.54 11.36
#